data_AF-A0A6P0I9P9-F1
#
_entry.id   AF-A0A6P0I9P9-F1
#
_cell.length_a   1.000
_cell.length_b   1.000
_cell.length_c   1.000
_cell.angle_alpha   90.00
_cell.angle_beta   90.00
_cell.angle_gamma   90.00
#
_symmetry.space_group_name_H-M   'P 1'
#
loop_
_entity.id
_entity.type
_entity.pdbx_description
1 polymer ?
#
loop_
_entity_poly.entity_id
_entity_poly.type
_entity_poly.pdbx_seq_one_letter_code
_entity_poly.pdbx_strand_id
1 'polypeptide(L)'
;QLFNIREIKRTYPIISSGFLVAGVISGFSLPLVLYFAGLSNVTIISGLMIVCGSGILLFLSEKYQQSFPDSSRWIPEEEEQEFSTRKIKGPLQGYILPLITFFVIAEVLYVLIDFQFFYQLELQNQTTDGASKIATFLGLFEGILSTCQVATQWFASSRLVERIGVFGTAMILPIGAIALGLFSFTGAITGLFSVFIGLVILRFLDELLHYTLIETTGPVLFQPLPENIRSDVQTMVNGVAEPFSTGLSGLIILAILWLCRLILNPSQSGFQDRQGLIFVIAILIFGLVWLGVIWLIRSQYVGLLVRSAGKGRLGVLDVDMRALKRSVVETLEKGTAEEDKRSCIELLSQIDKKNVGEILAPLLPLMSSELQCQSLEVMLNHPNPTYLEQVRSLAQTSVPPEVLALALRYIWLTESEPDINQIRPYLQPSVDPVVRGTAAALIMRRGDRGQKAEATNVLRRMITSKLEKERVMGVRALGEADYLQGLRLYVPSLLQDESLRVRKYCMDVIAATHLESYYPSLLRGLSYKSTREAALQALVRLGNDGIPMLVKLADDSHKSDLVRLQAWNAIGEIGTIEALDALVNRMMTTWGMTRRNILRRLLTMPGEVGIEGVLERVGRSGVEILIEQELMFLGQVYAGIVDLSGVDMTSTNTLSPIVEAVNGKLTTDYTQMLLRALQLLELDAIERCFLLMKFLYPLGSIQAAAFNIKSESRSNIARGLEILDNTVDISCKRSLIDILDQHGYQEKLSSLSEMVVYKLMAPSERLRHLLDLRHFLSDWALACCLQMARAARWSLTAEQTLVCLRHPTGFVREAALAYLRMASQRALVELLPNLRSDPDPLVAAQVEQMIVEFGIG
;
A
#
# COMPACT_ATOMS: atom_id res chain seq x y z
N GLN A 1 5.16 15.72 -21.11
CA GLN A 1 4.31 16.75 -20.49
C GLN A 1 5.21 17.90 -20.04
N LEU A 2 4.84 19.16 -20.34
CA LEU A 2 5.68 20.36 -20.12
C LEU A 2 5.53 21.02 -18.74
N PHE A 3 4.46 20.73 -18.00
CA PHE A 3 4.16 21.36 -16.71
C PHE A 3 4.05 20.30 -15.62
N ASN A 4 4.61 20.57 -14.43
CA ASN A 4 4.36 19.76 -13.24
C ASN A 4 2.87 19.91 -12.82
N ILE A 5 2.24 18.88 -12.24
CA ILE A 5 0.82 18.92 -11.79
C ILE A 5 0.53 20.12 -10.90
N ARG A 6 1.51 20.56 -10.11
CA ARG A 6 1.40 21.76 -9.26
C ARG A 6 1.39 23.06 -10.06
N GLU A 7 2.18 23.13 -11.13
CA GLU A 7 2.18 24.24 -12.09
C GLU A 7 0.95 24.21 -12.99
N ILE A 8 0.45 23.02 -13.36
CA ILE A 8 -0.84 22.84 -14.04
C ILE A 8 -1.95 23.36 -13.13
N LYS A 9 -2.07 22.92 -11.87
CA LYS A 9 -3.16 23.39 -10.98
C LYS A 9 -3.16 24.91 -10.75
N ARG A 10 -1.99 25.56 -10.74
CA ARG A 10 -1.86 27.03 -10.59
C ARG A 10 -2.08 27.78 -11.90
N THR A 11 -1.50 27.28 -12.99
CA THR A 11 -1.39 28.00 -14.27
C THR A 11 -2.54 27.63 -15.21
N TYR A 12 -3.12 26.44 -15.10
CA TYR A 12 -4.23 25.96 -15.94
C TYR A 12 -5.47 26.83 -15.82
N PRO A 13 -5.95 27.27 -14.63
CA PRO A 13 -7.10 28.18 -14.57
C PRO A 13 -6.83 29.53 -15.26
N ILE A 14 -5.58 30.01 -15.22
CA ILE A 14 -5.17 31.26 -15.89
C ILE A 14 -5.11 31.05 -17.40
N ILE A 15 -4.48 29.97 -17.87
CA ILE A 15 -4.40 29.60 -19.29
C ILE A 15 -5.81 29.34 -19.86
N SER A 16 -6.64 28.57 -19.16
CA SER A 16 -8.00 28.24 -19.58
C SER A 16 -8.91 29.46 -19.57
N SER A 17 -8.72 30.41 -18.64
CA SER A 17 -9.45 31.69 -18.64
C SER A 17 -9.14 32.57 -19.85
N GLY A 18 -7.99 32.37 -20.51
CA GLY A 18 -7.62 33.09 -21.73
C GLY A 18 -8.62 32.89 -22.87
N PHE A 19 -9.20 31.70 -23.01
CA PHE A 19 -10.25 31.40 -23.99
C PHE A 19 -11.52 32.23 -23.71
N LEU A 20 -11.95 32.29 -22.45
CA LEU A 20 -13.15 33.03 -22.06
C LEU A 20 -12.97 34.55 -22.25
N VAL A 21 -11.80 35.09 -21.89
CA VAL A 21 -11.47 36.51 -22.11
C VAL A 21 -11.41 36.82 -23.62
N ALA A 22 -10.87 35.91 -24.43
CA ALA A 22 -10.87 36.05 -25.88
C ALA A 22 -12.30 36.06 -26.45
N GLY A 23 -13.23 35.26 -25.89
CA GLY A 23 -14.66 35.28 -26.22
C GLY A 23 -15.34 36.63 -25.94
N VAL A 24 -15.03 37.26 -24.80
CA VAL A 24 -15.52 38.61 -24.47
C VAL A 24 -15.03 39.63 -25.50
N ILE A 25 -13.72 39.63 -25.79
CA ILE A 25 -13.11 40.58 -26.73
C ILE A 25 -13.66 40.36 -28.14
N SER A 26 -13.72 39.10 -28.61
CA SER A 26 -14.18 38.77 -29.95
C SER A 26 -15.65 39.14 -30.16
N GLY A 27 -16.53 38.82 -29.20
CA GLY A 27 -17.96 39.11 -29.26
C GLY A 27 -18.26 40.62 -29.38
N PHE A 28 -17.70 41.44 -28.49
CA PHE A 28 -17.92 42.90 -28.54
C PHE A 28 -17.19 43.59 -29.70
N SER A 29 -16.12 43.00 -30.24
CA SER A 29 -15.40 43.56 -31.39
C SER A 29 -16.12 43.31 -32.72
N LEU A 30 -16.93 42.24 -32.84
CA LEU A 30 -17.54 41.84 -34.11
C LEU A 30 -18.47 42.93 -34.71
N PRO A 31 -19.36 43.61 -33.97
CA PRO A 31 -20.14 44.74 -34.48
C PRO A 31 -19.28 45.91 -35.02
N LEU A 32 -18.16 46.20 -34.34
CA LEU A 32 -17.20 47.23 -34.77
C LEU A 32 -16.52 46.83 -36.08
N VAL A 33 -16.08 45.58 -36.20
CA VAL A 33 -15.47 45.06 -37.41
C VAL A 33 -16.47 45.05 -38.57
N LEU A 34 -17.72 44.68 -38.33
CA LEU A 34 -18.80 44.73 -39.33
C LEU A 34 -19.05 46.16 -39.84
N TYR A 35 -19.01 47.16 -38.96
CA TYR A 35 -19.18 48.56 -39.32
C TYR A 35 -18.04 49.08 -40.22
N PHE A 36 -16.79 48.72 -39.93
CA PHE A 36 -15.63 49.23 -40.68
C PHE A 36 -15.28 48.41 -41.93
N ALA A 37 -15.41 47.09 -41.89
CA ALA A 37 -14.93 46.19 -42.96
C ALA A 37 -16.07 45.60 -43.81
N GLY A 38 -17.31 45.60 -43.33
CA GLY A 38 -18.46 44.95 -43.99
C GLY A 38 -18.42 43.42 -43.89
N LEU A 39 -19.60 42.78 -43.94
CA LEU A 39 -19.79 41.34 -43.69
C LEU A 39 -18.92 40.45 -44.60
N SER A 40 -18.78 40.80 -45.89
CA SER A 40 -18.02 40.00 -46.86
C SER A 40 -16.53 39.89 -46.54
N ASN A 41 -15.96 40.87 -45.82
CA ASN A 41 -14.54 40.90 -45.50
C ASN A 41 -14.23 40.32 -44.11
N VAL A 42 -15.25 40.06 -43.28
CA VAL A 42 -15.07 39.50 -41.93
C VAL A 42 -14.41 38.11 -41.96
N THR A 43 -14.77 37.28 -42.94
CA THR A 43 -14.17 35.94 -43.12
C THR A 43 -12.69 36.02 -43.53
N ILE A 44 -12.31 37.05 -44.29
CA ILE A 44 -10.92 37.30 -44.65
C ILE A 44 -10.13 37.77 -43.41
N ILE A 45 -10.74 38.63 -42.59
CA ILE A 45 -10.15 39.11 -41.33
C ILE A 45 -9.97 37.94 -40.34
N SER A 46 -10.95 37.04 -40.21
CA SER A 46 -10.81 35.86 -39.36
C SER A 46 -9.73 34.91 -39.88
N GLY A 47 -9.63 34.71 -41.19
CA GLY A 47 -8.54 33.97 -41.82
C GLY A 47 -7.16 34.57 -41.52
N LEU A 48 -7.01 35.89 -41.62
CA LEU A 48 -5.78 36.61 -41.26
C LEU A 48 -5.44 36.44 -39.77
N MET A 49 -6.42 36.49 -38.87
CA MET A 49 -6.20 36.27 -37.44
C MET A 49 -5.75 34.84 -37.13
N ILE A 50 -6.30 33.84 -37.83
CA ILE A 50 -5.84 32.44 -37.73
C ILE A 50 -4.40 32.31 -38.22
N VAL A 51 -4.04 32.96 -39.34
CA VAL A 51 -2.66 32.95 -39.86
C VAL A 51 -1.70 33.64 -38.89
N CYS A 52 -2.09 34.78 -38.31
CA CYS A 52 -1.31 35.46 -37.28
C CYS A 52 -1.14 34.59 -36.03
N GLY A 53 -2.22 33.97 -35.53
CA GLY A 53 -2.18 33.06 -34.39
C GLY A 53 -1.32 31.83 -34.65
N SER A 54 -1.43 31.23 -35.84
CA SER A 54 -0.61 30.11 -36.29
C SER A 54 0.86 30.53 -36.42
N GLY A 55 1.14 31.73 -36.95
CA GLY A 55 2.49 32.29 -37.03
C GLY A 55 3.11 32.56 -35.66
N ILE A 56 2.32 33.05 -34.69
CA ILE A 56 2.75 33.20 -33.30
C ILE A 56 3.04 31.83 -32.68
N LEU A 57 2.19 30.84 -32.90
CA LEU A 57 2.40 29.47 -32.43
C LEU A 57 3.65 28.85 -33.03
N LEU A 58 3.86 28.98 -34.35
CA LEU A 58 5.07 28.52 -35.03
C LEU A 58 6.32 29.22 -34.50
N PHE A 59 6.28 30.55 -34.36
CA PHE A 59 7.37 31.34 -33.79
C PHE A 59 7.69 30.91 -32.35
N LEU A 60 6.68 30.69 -31.51
CA LEU A 60 6.87 30.22 -30.14
C LEU A 60 7.42 28.79 -30.10
N SER A 61 6.94 27.92 -30.99
CA SER A 61 7.41 26.54 -31.12
C SER A 61 8.88 26.46 -31.54
N GLU A 62 9.29 27.26 -32.53
CA GLU A 62 10.68 27.32 -33.02
C GLU A 62 11.61 28.03 -32.01
N LYS A 63 11.18 29.16 -31.45
CA LYS A 63 12.02 29.96 -30.53
C LYS A 63 12.25 29.26 -29.18
N TYR A 64 11.27 28.48 -28.71
CA TYR A 64 11.35 27.74 -27.46
C TYR A 64 11.44 26.23 -27.67
N GLN A 65 12.06 25.78 -28.77
CA GLN A 65 12.20 24.37 -29.13
C GLN A 65 12.85 23.52 -28.01
N GLN A 66 13.72 24.11 -27.19
CA GLN A 66 14.31 23.45 -26.01
C GLN A 66 13.30 23.15 -24.89
N SER A 67 12.21 23.92 -24.80
CA SER A 67 11.13 23.71 -23.85
C SER A 67 10.15 22.63 -24.32
N PHE A 68 10.06 22.38 -25.62
CA PHE A 68 9.25 21.33 -26.23
C PHE A 68 10.17 20.16 -26.67
N PRO A 69 10.62 19.28 -25.74
CA PRO A 69 11.46 18.16 -26.13
C PRO A 69 10.73 17.34 -27.19
N ASP A 70 11.44 17.05 -28.30
CA ASP A 70 10.95 16.16 -29.36
C ASP A 70 10.45 14.87 -28.71
N SER A 71 9.13 14.75 -28.55
CA SER A 71 8.52 13.54 -28.06
C SER A 71 8.75 12.50 -29.13
N SER A 72 9.76 11.67 -28.84
CA SER A 72 10.08 10.39 -29.44
C SER A 72 8.87 9.77 -30.14
N ARG A 73 9.09 9.46 -31.42
CA ARG A 73 8.48 8.37 -32.19
C ARG A 73 7.50 7.53 -31.38
N TRP A 74 6.25 7.58 -31.82
CA TRP A 74 5.26 6.53 -31.65
C TRP A 74 5.95 5.16 -31.75
N ILE A 75 6.18 4.51 -30.61
CA ILE A 75 6.49 3.09 -30.54
C ILE A 75 5.11 2.43 -30.50
N PRO A 76 4.75 1.58 -31.47
CA PRO A 76 3.53 0.78 -31.34
C PRO A 76 3.65 -0.04 -30.05
N GLU A 77 2.73 0.16 -29.12
CA GLU A 77 2.49 -0.74 -28.00
C GLU A 77 2.04 -2.09 -28.56
N GLU A 78 3.00 -2.94 -28.93
CA GLU A 78 2.75 -4.33 -29.30
C GLU A 78 2.92 -5.33 -28.13
N GLU A 79 3.02 -4.87 -26.88
CA GLU A 79 3.20 -5.78 -25.72
C GLU A 79 2.18 -5.64 -24.56
N GLU A 80 1.09 -4.88 -24.69
CA GLU A 80 0.01 -4.84 -23.65
C GLU A 80 -1.26 -5.66 -23.98
N GLN A 81 -1.16 -6.71 -24.80
CA GLN A 81 -2.33 -7.51 -25.16
C GLN A 81 -2.81 -8.53 -24.11
N GLU A 82 -2.22 -8.65 -22.91
CA GLU A 82 -2.67 -9.66 -21.92
C GLU A 82 -3.69 -9.20 -20.86
N PHE A 83 -4.13 -7.94 -20.81
CA PHE A 83 -5.13 -7.52 -19.80
C PHE A 83 -6.47 -6.97 -20.32
N SER A 84 -6.71 -6.96 -21.64
CA SER A 84 -7.91 -6.34 -22.22
C SER A 84 -9.18 -7.21 -22.31
N THR A 85 -9.27 -8.38 -21.66
CA THR A 85 -10.53 -9.16 -21.71
C THR A 85 -10.97 -9.76 -20.39
N ARG A 86 -10.94 -8.98 -19.29
CA ARG A 86 -11.93 -9.21 -18.23
C ARG A 86 -13.22 -8.52 -18.63
N LYS A 87 -14.13 -9.28 -19.28
CA LYS A 87 -15.50 -8.87 -19.57
C LYS A 87 -16.06 -8.14 -18.35
N ILE A 88 -16.34 -6.84 -18.51
CA ILE A 88 -17.07 -6.02 -17.55
C ILE A 88 -18.45 -6.68 -17.37
N LYS A 89 -18.58 -7.55 -16.36
CA LYS A 89 -19.84 -8.18 -16.00
C LYS A 89 -20.15 -7.90 -14.54
N GLY A 90 -21.37 -7.44 -14.29
CA GLY A 90 -21.90 -7.19 -12.96
C GLY A 90 -22.30 -5.73 -12.70
N PRO A 91 -22.37 -5.30 -11.42
CA PRO A 91 -22.96 -4.01 -11.01
C PRO A 91 -22.22 -2.76 -11.52
N LEU A 92 -20.98 -2.90 -11.99
CA LEU A 92 -20.21 -1.81 -12.63
C LEU A 92 -20.81 -1.41 -13.99
N GLN A 93 -21.28 -2.38 -14.78
CA GLN A 93 -21.99 -2.10 -16.04
C GLN A 93 -23.30 -1.34 -15.79
N GLY A 94 -23.93 -1.62 -14.64
CA GLY A 94 -25.13 -0.92 -14.18
C GLY A 94 -24.94 0.59 -14.08
N TYR A 95 -23.73 1.06 -13.72
CA TYR A 95 -23.37 2.48 -13.57
C TYR A 95 -22.74 3.10 -14.82
N ILE A 96 -21.88 2.34 -15.52
CA ILE A 96 -21.19 2.83 -16.73
C ILE A 96 -22.19 3.16 -17.83
N LEU A 97 -23.23 2.36 -18.03
CA LEU A 97 -24.20 2.60 -19.10
C LEU A 97 -25.01 3.89 -18.89
N PRO A 98 -25.65 4.13 -17.73
CA PRO A 98 -26.29 5.42 -17.43
C PRO A 98 -25.33 6.61 -17.55
N LEU A 99 -24.07 6.44 -17.14
CA LEU A 99 -23.05 7.49 -17.26
C LEU A 99 -22.79 7.87 -18.72
N ILE A 100 -22.63 6.91 -19.62
CA ILE A 100 -22.50 7.19 -21.06
C ILE A 100 -23.76 7.87 -21.59
N THR A 101 -24.94 7.34 -21.23
CA THR A 101 -26.23 7.90 -21.63
C THR A 101 -26.39 9.35 -21.15
N PHE A 102 -25.86 9.71 -19.98
CA PHE A 102 -25.88 11.08 -19.47
C PHE A 102 -25.16 12.05 -20.41
N PHE A 103 -23.95 11.72 -20.86
CA PHE A 103 -23.20 12.58 -21.78
C PHE A 103 -23.83 12.60 -23.19
N VAL A 104 -24.34 11.46 -23.67
CA VAL A 104 -25.04 11.38 -24.96
C VAL A 104 -26.27 12.29 -24.97
N ILE A 105 -27.13 12.24 -23.95
CA ILE A 105 -28.34 13.07 -23.89
C ILE A 105 -27.99 14.55 -23.68
N ALA A 106 -26.97 14.85 -22.87
CA ALA A 106 -26.49 16.22 -22.71
C ALA A 106 -26.10 16.84 -24.06
N GLU A 107 -25.33 16.11 -24.86
CA GLU A 107 -24.90 16.53 -26.20
C GLU A 107 -26.08 16.65 -27.19
N VAL A 108 -27.03 15.71 -27.17
CA VAL A 108 -28.24 15.78 -28.02
C VAL A 108 -29.06 17.02 -27.68
N LEU A 109 -29.27 17.30 -26.39
CA LEU A 109 -30.04 18.44 -25.94
C LEU A 109 -29.37 19.76 -26.37
N TYR A 110 -28.06 19.84 -26.20
CA TYR A 110 -27.23 20.97 -26.61
C TYR A 110 -27.40 21.28 -28.09
N VAL A 111 -27.19 20.27 -28.96
CA VAL A 111 -27.32 20.42 -30.43
C VAL A 111 -28.74 20.80 -30.85
N LEU A 112 -29.77 20.27 -30.18
CA LEU A 112 -31.17 20.61 -30.46
C LEU A 112 -31.50 22.06 -30.11
N ILE A 113 -31.04 22.55 -28.95
CA ILE A 113 -31.22 23.94 -28.53
C ILE A 113 -30.50 24.88 -29.50
N ASP A 114 -29.27 24.53 -29.91
CA ASP A 114 -28.47 25.29 -30.86
C ASP A 114 -29.16 25.44 -32.21
N PHE A 115 -29.56 24.31 -32.80
CA PHE A 115 -30.27 24.30 -34.08
C PHE A 115 -31.52 25.17 -34.02
N GLN A 116 -32.31 25.03 -32.97
CA GLN A 116 -33.57 25.74 -32.81
C GLN A 116 -33.37 27.25 -32.61
N PHE A 117 -32.31 27.65 -31.92
CA PHE A 117 -31.91 29.05 -31.79
C PHE A 117 -31.52 29.66 -33.15
N PHE A 118 -30.62 29.02 -33.90
CA PHE A 118 -30.19 29.52 -35.21
C PHE A 118 -31.36 29.56 -36.22
N TYR A 119 -32.21 28.53 -36.23
CA TYR A 119 -33.38 28.47 -37.10
C TYR A 119 -34.34 29.64 -36.85
N GLN A 120 -34.67 29.93 -35.58
CA GLN A 120 -35.57 31.04 -35.24
C GLN A 120 -34.93 32.42 -35.47
N LEU A 121 -33.62 32.54 -35.28
CA LEU A 121 -32.87 33.75 -35.57
C LEU A 121 -32.88 34.10 -37.07
N GLU A 122 -32.77 33.09 -37.93
CA GLU A 122 -32.88 33.23 -39.39
C GLU A 122 -34.30 33.65 -39.81
N LEU A 123 -35.34 33.03 -39.24
CA LEU A 123 -36.73 33.35 -39.53
C LEU A 123 -37.09 34.80 -39.24
N GLN A 124 -36.58 35.39 -38.16
CA GLN A 124 -36.87 36.78 -37.80
C GLN A 124 -36.15 37.81 -38.66
N ASN A 125 -35.12 37.40 -39.40
CA ASN A 125 -34.22 38.31 -40.12
C ASN A 125 -34.13 37.99 -41.63
N GLN A 126 -35.22 37.54 -42.27
CA GLN A 126 -35.26 37.18 -43.70
C GLN A 126 -35.09 38.35 -44.70
N THR A 127 -34.75 39.56 -44.24
CA THR A 127 -34.54 40.74 -45.10
C THR A 127 -33.15 40.76 -45.74
N THR A 128 -32.94 41.56 -46.79
CA THR A 128 -31.67 41.68 -47.53
C THR A 128 -30.47 42.11 -46.64
N ASP A 129 -30.71 42.87 -45.57
CA ASP A 129 -29.71 43.24 -44.54
C ASP A 129 -29.67 42.29 -43.33
N GLY A 130 -30.44 41.20 -43.39
CA GLY A 130 -30.64 40.25 -42.30
C GLY A 130 -29.36 39.59 -41.81
N ALA A 131 -28.48 39.21 -42.73
CA ALA A 131 -27.22 38.55 -42.39
C ALA A 131 -26.29 39.42 -41.52
N SER A 132 -26.23 40.73 -41.80
CA SER A 132 -25.44 41.68 -40.99
C SER A 132 -26.04 41.88 -39.60
N LYS A 133 -27.38 41.92 -39.50
CA LYS A 133 -28.10 42.00 -38.22
C LYS A 133 -27.93 40.74 -37.37
N ILE A 134 -27.98 39.55 -37.99
CA ILE A 134 -27.72 38.26 -37.34
C ILE A 134 -26.30 38.24 -36.78
N ALA A 135 -25.29 38.60 -37.59
CA ALA A 135 -23.90 38.62 -37.15
C ALA A 135 -23.65 39.63 -36.00
N THR A 136 -24.30 40.80 -36.07
CA THR A 136 -24.23 41.80 -34.98
C THR A 136 -24.88 41.30 -33.70
N PHE A 137 -26.06 40.66 -33.80
CA PHE A 137 -26.75 40.06 -32.66
C PHE A 137 -25.92 38.93 -32.04
N LEU A 138 -25.39 38.01 -32.85
CA LEU A 138 -24.54 36.91 -32.39
C LEU A 138 -23.28 37.43 -31.70
N GLY A 139 -22.61 38.45 -32.24
CA GLY A 139 -21.44 39.06 -31.61
C GLY A 139 -21.75 39.62 -30.22
N LEU A 140 -22.83 40.42 -30.11
CA LEU A 140 -23.25 40.98 -28.82
C LEU A 140 -23.72 39.88 -27.84
N PHE A 141 -24.46 38.89 -28.33
CA PHE A 141 -24.93 37.75 -27.54
C PHE A 141 -23.75 36.96 -26.95
N GLU A 142 -22.79 36.57 -27.80
CA GLU A 142 -21.57 35.86 -27.39
C GLU A 142 -20.68 36.69 -26.45
N GLY A 143 -20.57 38.01 -26.67
CA GLY A 143 -19.82 38.91 -25.79
C GLY A 143 -20.41 38.99 -24.37
N ILE A 144 -21.73 39.14 -24.28
CA ILE A 144 -22.45 39.15 -22.98
C ILE A 144 -22.36 37.77 -22.32
N LEU A 145 -22.57 36.70 -23.08
CA LEU A 145 -22.51 35.32 -22.60
C LEU A 145 -21.12 34.97 -22.05
N SER A 146 -20.06 35.27 -22.80
CA SER A 146 -18.67 35.09 -22.36
C SER A 146 -18.36 35.89 -21.10
N THR A 147 -18.91 37.11 -20.98
CA THR A 147 -18.73 37.94 -19.76
C THR A 147 -19.39 37.27 -18.55
N CYS A 148 -20.59 36.74 -18.72
CA CYS A 148 -21.27 35.97 -17.70
C CYS A 148 -20.54 34.65 -17.38
N GLN A 149 -19.97 33.97 -18.37
CA GLN A 149 -19.17 32.76 -18.17
C GLN A 149 -17.92 33.05 -17.33
N VAL A 150 -17.16 34.11 -17.62
CA VAL A 150 -16.01 34.55 -16.80
C VAL A 150 -16.44 34.80 -15.35
N ALA A 151 -17.51 35.58 -15.16
CA ALA A 151 -18.01 35.89 -13.82
C ALA A 151 -18.47 34.63 -13.07
N THR A 152 -19.21 33.74 -13.72
CA THR A 152 -19.74 32.51 -13.11
C THR A 152 -18.61 31.51 -12.81
N GLN A 153 -17.60 31.42 -13.68
CA GLN A 153 -16.43 30.58 -13.50
C GLN A 153 -15.59 31.02 -12.29
N TRP A 154 -15.39 32.33 -12.09
CA TRP A 154 -14.60 32.84 -10.96
C TRP A 154 -15.33 32.79 -9.62
N PHE A 155 -16.66 32.92 -9.59
CA PHE A 155 -17.40 33.11 -8.34
C PHE A 155 -18.36 31.98 -7.94
N ALA A 156 -18.89 31.21 -8.90
CA ALA A 156 -19.99 30.27 -8.65
C ALA A 156 -19.57 28.79 -8.73
N SER A 157 -18.67 28.44 -9.64
CA SER A 157 -18.32 27.04 -9.94
C SER A 157 -17.93 26.21 -8.70
N SER A 158 -16.93 26.67 -7.91
CA SER A 158 -16.47 25.94 -6.72
C SER A 158 -17.50 25.89 -5.59
N ARG A 159 -18.21 27.01 -5.36
CA ARG A 159 -19.20 27.13 -4.28
C ARG A 159 -20.47 26.31 -4.52
N LEU A 160 -20.85 26.13 -5.79
CA LEU A 160 -22.09 25.44 -6.15
C LEU A 160 -21.98 23.94 -5.89
N VAL A 161 -20.85 23.33 -6.27
CA VAL A 161 -20.56 21.91 -6.02
C VAL A 161 -20.43 21.64 -4.52
N GLU A 162 -19.78 22.52 -3.76
CA GLU A 162 -19.63 22.38 -2.31
C GLU A 162 -20.98 22.45 -1.55
N ARG A 163 -21.89 23.33 -1.97
CA ARG A 163 -23.15 23.58 -1.24
C ARG A 163 -24.31 22.67 -1.64
N ILE A 164 -24.46 22.38 -2.93
CA ILE A 164 -25.59 21.62 -3.49
C ILE A 164 -25.19 20.16 -3.75
N GLY A 165 -23.90 19.87 -3.81
CA GLY A 165 -23.36 18.56 -4.17
C GLY A 165 -23.34 18.34 -5.69
N VAL A 166 -22.56 17.35 -6.12
CA VAL A 166 -22.29 17.03 -7.52
C VAL A 166 -23.57 16.71 -8.30
N PHE A 167 -24.42 15.82 -7.75
CA PHE A 167 -25.68 15.45 -8.40
C PHE A 167 -26.71 16.55 -8.42
N GLY A 168 -26.78 17.38 -7.37
CA GLY A 168 -27.66 18.53 -7.36
C GLY A 168 -27.25 19.57 -8.40
N THR A 169 -25.93 19.76 -8.59
CA THR A 169 -25.37 20.62 -9.62
C THR A 169 -25.67 20.10 -11.03
N ALA A 170 -25.48 18.80 -11.28
CA ALA A 170 -25.79 18.18 -12.58
C ALA A 170 -27.28 18.24 -12.96
N MET A 171 -28.19 18.30 -11.98
CA MET A 171 -29.64 18.44 -12.22
C MET A 171 -30.07 19.84 -12.67
N ILE A 172 -29.25 20.88 -12.43
CA ILE A 172 -29.64 22.28 -12.72
C ILE A 172 -29.89 22.47 -14.22
N LEU A 173 -29.05 21.88 -15.07
CA LEU A 173 -29.10 22.05 -16.52
C LEU A 173 -30.39 21.47 -17.15
N PRO A 174 -30.76 20.20 -16.92
CA PRO A 174 -32.03 19.68 -17.40
C PRO A 174 -33.26 20.35 -16.77
N ILE A 175 -33.20 20.74 -15.48
CA ILE A 175 -34.30 21.48 -14.85
C ILE A 175 -34.48 22.84 -15.54
N GLY A 176 -33.37 23.54 -15.81
CA GLY A 176 -33.35 24.80 -16.52
C GLY A 176 -33.94 24.64 -17.93
N ALA A 177 -33.50 23.63 -18.67
CA ALA A 177 -34.02 23.33 -20.01
C ALA A 177 -35.52 23.03 -20.00
N ILE A 178 -36.02 22.27 -19.04
CA ILE A 178 -37.45 21.97 -18.89
C ILE A 178 -38.25 23.24 -18.53
N ALA A 179 -37.78 24.00 -17.53
CA ALA A 179 -38.47 25.19 -17.06
C ALA A 179 -38.57 26.26 -18.15
N LEU A 180 -37.47 26.50 -18.87
CA LEU A 180 -37.41 27.48 -19.96
C LEU A 180 -38.09 26.97 -21.23
N GLY A 181 -38.06 25.66 -21.49
CA GLY A 181 -38.86 25.02 -22.54
C GLY A 181 -40.36 25.19 -22.29
N LEU A 182 -40.84 24.98 -21.05
CA LEU A 182 -42.23 25.21 -20.65
C LEU A 182 -42.61 26.69 -20.71
N PHE A 183 -41.70 27.58 -20.31
CA PHE A 183 -41.88 29.02 -20.45
C PHE A 183 -42.04 29.43 -21.93
N SER A 184 -41.18 28.91 -22.80
CA SER A 184 -41.26 29.14 -24.26
C SER A 184 -42.56 28.59 -24.87
N PHE A 185 -42.97 27.40 -24.44
CA PHE A 185 -44.19 26.74 -24.89
C PHE A 185 -45.45 27.49 -24.47
N THR A 186 -45.52 27.92 -23.21
CA THR A 186 -46.68 28.66 -22.66
C THR A 186 -46.79 30.05 -23.26
N GLY A 187 -45.70 30.78 -23.42
CA GLY A 187 -45.69 32.09 -24.09
C GLY A 187 -46.21 32.02 -25.52
N ALA A 188 -45.79 31.00 -26.27
CA ALA A 188 -46.20 30.78 -27.65
C ALA A 188 -47.68 30.39 -27.81
N ILE A 189 -48.23 29.59 -26.91
CA ILE A 189 -49.66 29.19 -26.95
C ILE A 189 -50.58 30.32 -26.49
N THR A 190 -50.16 31.08 -25.47
CA THR A 190 -50.93 32.21 -24.92
C THR A 190 -50.81 33.49 -25.76
N GLY A 191 -49.82 33.56 -26.65
CA GLY A 191 -49.54 34.72 -27.48
C GLY A 191 -48.89 35.89 -26.73
N LEU A 192 -48.43 35.69 -25.49
CA LEU A 192 -47.83 36.74 -24.66
C LEU A 192 -46.46 37.20 -25.18
N PHE A 193 -45.68 36.28 -25.75
CA PHE A 193 -44.37 36.54 -26.36
C PHE A 193 -44.03 35.44 -27.38
N SER A 194 -43.16 35.73 -28.35
CA SER A 194 -42.79 34.74 -29.38
C SER A 194 -41.87 33.64 -28.83
N VAL A 195 -41.91 32.47 -29.46
CA VAL A 195 -41.06 31.30 -29.13
C VAL A 195 -39.57 31.70 -29.07
N PHE A 196 -39.17 32.66 -29.90
CA PHE A 196 -37.80 33.16 -29.98
C PHE A 196 -37.27 33.73 -28.67
N ILE A 197 -38.04 34.54 -27.93
CA ILE A 197 -37.55 35.16 -26.69
C ILE A 197 -37.25 34.09 -25.64
N GLY A 198 -38.13 33.10 -25.51
CA GLY A 198 -37.92 31.97 -24.61
C GLY A 198 -36.69 31.13 -25.00
N LEU A 199 -36.46 30.93 -26.30
CA LEU A 199 -35.31 30.20 -26.83
C LEU A 199 -33.98 30.96 -26.67
N VAL A 200 -33.98 32.29 -26.80
CA VAL A 200 -32.78 33.11 -26.55
C VAL A 200 -32.35 32.96 -25.10
N ILE A 201 -33.30 33.01 -24.15
CA ILE A 201 -33.01 32.80 -22.72
C ILE A 201 -32.57 31.36 -22.46
N LEU A 202 -33.23 30.39 -23.08
CA LEU A 202 -32.87 28.97 -22.98
C LEU A 202 -31.43 28.74 -23.46
N ARG A 203 -31.08 29.18 -24.67
CA ARG A 203 -29.72 29.07 -25.23
C ARG A 203 -28.69 29.76 -24.34
N PHE A 204 -28.99 30.97 -23.87
CA PHE A 204 -28.09 31.72 -23.00
C PHE A 204 -27.77 30.96 -21.70
N LEU A 205 -28.81 30.43 -21.04
CA LEU A 205 -28.63 29.69 -19.80
C LEU A 205 -28.04 28.30 -20.02
N ASP A 206 -28.40 27.61 -21.11
CA ASP A 206 -27.84 26.31 -21.48
C ASP A 206 -26.33 26.42 -21.68
N GLU A 207 -25.86 27.35 -22.52
CA GLU A 207 -24.43 27.55 -22.79
C GLU A 207 -23.65 27.97 -21.53
N LEU A 208 -24.21 28.89 -20.74
CA LEU A 208 -23.59 29.37 -19.50
C LEU A 208 -23.44 28.23 -18.48
N LEU A 209 -24.46 27.39 -18.33
CA LEU A 209 -24.49 26.30 -17.37
C LEU A 209 -23.73 25.08 -17.87
N HIS A 210 -23.69 24.81 -19.17
CA HIS A 210 -22.97 23.69 -19.76
C HIS A 210 -21.48 23.81 -19.46
N TYR A 211 -20.90 24.96 -19.82
CA TYR A 211 -19.49 25.24 -19.58
C TYR A 211 -19.12 25.27 -18.09
N THR A 212 -20.03 25.74 -17.23
CA THR A 212 -19.73 25.88 -15.79
C THR A 212 -20.01 24.63 -14.98
N LEU A 213 -21.01 23.82 -15.35
CA LEU A 213 -21.51 22.70 -14.55
C LEU A 213 -21.10 21.34 -15.09
N ILE A 214 -21.16 21.09 -16.41
CA ILE A 214 -20.82 19.77 -16.96
C ILE A 214 -19.31 19.56 -16.93
N GLU A 215 -18.53 20.56 -17.35
CA GLU A 215 -17.06 20.50 -17.30
C GLU A 215 -16.52 20.30 -15.87
N THR A 216 -17.24 20.80 -14.86
CA THR A 216 -16.82 20.72 -13.46
C THR A 216 -17.32 19.47 -12.74
N THR A 217 -18.51 18.97 -13.09
CA THR A 217 -19.07 17.75 -12.49
C THR A 217 -18.68 16.48 -13.24
N GLY A 218 -18.36 16.58 -14.53
CA GLY A 218 -18.01 15.46 -15.40
C GLY A 218 -16.91 14.57 -14.83
N PRO A 219 -15.72 15.10 -14.51
CA PRO A 219 -14.63 14.32 -13.91
C PRO A 219 -15.02 13.62 -12.60
N VAL A 220 -15.90 14.23 -11.81
CA VAL A 220 -16.36 13.69 -10.51
C VAL A 220 -17.30 12.48 -10.71
N LEU A 221 -18.11 12.48 -11.76
CA LEU A 221 -18.97 11.34 -12.10
C LEU A 221 -18.16 10.09 -12.50
N PHE A 222 -16.91 10.23 -12.92
CA PHE A 222 -16.03 9.09 -13.20
C PHE A 222 -15.29 8.59 -11.94
N GLN A 223 -15.31 9.32 -10.83
CA GLN A 223 -14.55 8.98 -9.61
C GLN A 223 -14.91 7.63 -8.95
N PRO A 224 -16.16 7.16 -8.94
CA PRO A 224 -16.49 5.84 -8.38
C PRO A 224 -15.93 4.66 -9.18
N LEU A 225 -15.48 4.90 -10.42
CA LEU A 225 -14.88 3.87 -11.25
C LEU A 225 -13.45 3.58 -10.77
N PRO A 226 -13.08 2.29 -10.64
CA PRO A 226 -11.70 1.86 -10.41
C PRO A 226 -10.71 2.50 -11.40
N GLU A 227 -9.50 2.79 -10.95
CA GLU A 227 -8.47 3.49 -11.74
C GLU A 227 -8.15 2.79 -13.06
N ASN A 228 -8.23 1.45 -13.08
CA ASN A 228 -7.95 0.63 -14.25
C ASN A 228 -9.04 0.63 -15.35
N ILE A 229 -10.24 1.18 -15.08
CA ILE A 229 -11.30 1.32 -16.10
C ILE A 229 -11.73 2.78 -16.30
N ARG A 230 -11.33 3.67 -15.39
CA ARG A 230 -11.74 5.08 -15.41
C ARG A 230 -11.23 5.79 -16.67
N SER A 231 -9.95 5.59 -17.01
CA SER A 231 -9.32 6.15 -18.21
C SER A 231 -10.02 5.69 -19.48
N ASP A 232 -10.36 4.40 -19.56
CA ASP A 232 -10.92 3.78 -20.76
C ASP A 232 -12.34 4.28 -21.02
N VAL A 233 -13.16 4.36 -19.96
CA VAL A 233 -14.53 4.88 -20.07
C VAL A 233 -14.52 6.37 -20.40
N GLN A 234 -13.63 7.16 -19.80
CA GLN A 234 -13.51 8.59 -20.10
C GLN A 234 -13.06 8.82 -21.56
N THR A 235 -12.11 8.02 -22.05
CA THR A 235 -11.66 8.08 -23.45
C THR A 235 -12.77 7.66 -24.42
N MET A 236 -13.57 6.65 -24.06
CA MET A 236 -14.71 6.22 -24.87
C MET A 236 -15.83 7.27 -24.91
N VAL A 237 -16.12 7.96 -23.80
CA VAL A 237 -17.12 9.03 -23.77
C VAL A 237 -16.69 10.19 -24.66
N ASN A 238 -15.51 10.75 -24.41
CA ASN A 238 -15.03 11.95 -25.11
C ASN A 238 -14.62 11.64 -26.57
N GLY A 239 -14.08 10.45 -26.84
CA GLY A 239 -13.54 10.08 -28.15
C GLY A 239 -14.55 9.44 -29.10
N VAL A 240 -15.59 8.77 -28.57
CA VAL A 240 -16.56 8.02 -29.39
C VAL A 240 -17.98 8.49 -29.13
N ALA A 241 -18.42 8.52 -27.87
CA ALA A 241 -19.84 8.76 -27.56
C ALA A 241 -20.28 10.19 -27.93
N GLU A 242 -19.49 11.21 -27.61
CA GLU A 242 -19.80 12.61 -27.94
C GLU A 242 -19.90 12.85 -29.45
N PRO A 243 -18.87 12.58 -30.29
CA PRO A 243 -18.98 12.77 -31.74
C PRO A 243 -20.10 11.96 -32.39
N PHE A 244 -20.30 10.73 -31.92
CA PHE A 244 -21.39 9.88 -32.39
C PHE A 244 -22.76 10.46 -32.02
N SER A 245 -22.87 11.02 -30.82
CA SER A 245 -24.08 11.70 -30.34
C SER A 245 -24.40 12.94 -31.17
N THR A 246 -23.41 13.78 -31.48
CA THR A 246 -23.58 14.95 -32.37
C THR A 246 -24.09 14.52 -33.75
N GLY A 247 -23.51 13.47 -34.34
CA GLY A 247 -23.98 12.90 -35.61
C GLY A 247 -25.40 12.33 -35.55
N LEU A 248 -25.72 11.61 -34.47
CA LEU A 248 -27.06 11.09 -34.19
C LEU A 248 -28.08 12.23 -34.02
N SER A 249 -27.68 13.34 -33.41
CA SER A 249 -28.52 14.52 -33.19
C SER A 249 -28.92 15.17 -34.51
N GLY A 250 -28.00 15.23 -35.48
CA GLY A 250 -28.32 15.65 -36.84
C GLY A 250 -29.38 14.77 -37.52
N LEU A 251 -29.30 13.44 -37.34
CA LEU A 251 -30.32 12.51 -37.85
C LEU A 251 -31.67 12.70 -37.15
N ILE A 252 -31.66 12.93 -35.83
CA ILE A 252 -32.88 13.23 -35.05
C ILE A 252 -33.54 14.52 -35.57
N ILE A 253 -32.75 15.58 -35.80
CA ILE A 253 -33.26 16.84 -36.38
C ILE A 253 -33.90 16.57 -37.75
N LEU A 254 -33.21 15.87 -38.66
CA LEU A 254 -33.74 15.54 -39.98
C LEU A 254 -35.03 14.70 -39.90
N ALA A 255 -35.09 13.74 -38.99
CA ALA A 255 -36.28 12.92 -38.75
C ALA A 255 -37.45 13.76 -38.24
N ILE A 256 -37.22 14.68 -37.30
CA ILE A 256 -38.24 15.62 -36.80
C ILE A 256 -38.72 16.52 -37.94
N LEU A 257 -37.82 17.08 -38.75
CA LEU A 257 -38.16 17.91 -39.91
C LEU A 257 -38.99 17.14 -40.95
N TRP A 258 -38.60 15.90 -41.23
CA TRP A 258 -39.33 15.02 -42.14
C TRP A 258 -40.74 14.70 -41.60
N LEU A 259 -40.85 14.37 -40.31
CA LEU A 259 -42.13 14.12 -39.64
C LEU A 259 -43.03 15.36 -39.66
N CYS A 260 -42.47 16.54 -39.41
CA CYS A 260 -43.21 17.80 -39.48
C CYS A 260 -43.80 18.02 -40.87
N ARG A 261 -43.05 17.75 -41.95
CA ARG A 261 -43.56 17.89 -43.33
C ARG A 261 -44.65 16.88 -43.69
N LEU A 262 -44.67 15.73 -43.01
CA LEU A 262 -45.67 14.67 -43.25
C LEU A 262 -46.98 14.93 -42.48
N ILE A 263 -46.90 15.49 -41.28
CA ILE A 263 -48.05 15.76 -40.40
C ILE A 263 -48.65 17.15 -40.63
N LEU A 264 -47.82 18.16 -40.94
CA LEU A 264 -48.24 19.54 -41.11
C LEU A 264 -48.23 19.93 -42.60
N ASN A 265 -49.32 20.54 -43.07
CA ASN A 265 -49.40 21.06 -44.44
C ASN A 265 -48.50 22.31 -44.60
N PRO A 266 -47.51 22.31 -45.51
CA PRO A 266 -46.55 23.40 -45.67
C PRO A 266 -47.17 24.70 -46.23
N SER A 267 -48.41 24.66 -46.70
CA SER A 267 -49.15 25.81 -47.26
C SER A 267 -49.97 26.61 -46.24
N GLN A 268 -50.01 26.21 -44.96
CA GLN A 268 -50.73 26.95 -43.91
C GLN A 268 -49.87 28.06 -43.29
N SER A 269 -50.46 29.23 -43.06
CA SER A 269 -49.86 30.29 -42.26
C SER A 269 -49.61 29.80 -40.82
N GLY A 270 -48.40 30.04 -40.30
CA GLY A 270 -47.98 29.55 -38.98
C GLY A 270 -47.32 28.16 -38.97
N PHE A 271 -46.97 27.59 -40.13
CA PHE A 271 -46.19 26.34 -40.22
C PHE A 271 -44.87 26.42 -39.44
N GLN A 272 -44.15 27.54 -39.55
CA GLN A 272 -42.84 27.76 -38.91
C GLN A 272 -42.92 27.83 -37.38
N ASP A 273 -43.95 28.48 -36.83
CA ASP A 273 -44.17 28.55 -35.38
C ASP A 273 -44.56 27.18 -34.79
N ARG A 274 -45.41 26.42 -35.51
CA ARG A 274 -45.78 25.06 -35.12
C ARG A 274 -44.60 24.09 -35.17
N GLN A 275 -43.73 24.24 -36.16
CA GLN A 275 -42.48 23.49 -36.25
C GLN A 275 -41.58 23.79 -35.06
N GLY A 276 -41.43 25.06 -34.67
CA GLY A 276 -40.66 25.44 -33.50
C GLY A 276 -41.21 24.88 -32.19
N LEU A 277 -42.54 24.80 -32.05
CA LEU A 277 -43.18 24.16 -30.90
C LEU A 277 -42.88 22.65 -30.80
N ILE A 278 -42.78 21.94 -31.93
CA ILE A 278 -42.42 20.51 -31.94
C ILE A 278 -40.99 20.30 -31.43
N PHE A 279 -40.04 21.17 -31.81
CA PHE A 279 -38.68 21.14 -31.26
C PHE A 279 -38.64 21.46 -29.77
N VAL A 280 -39.44 22.43 -29.29
CA VAL A 280 -39.58 22.70 -27.84
C VAL A 280 -40.12 21.47 -27.10
N ILE A 281 -41.11 20.76 -27.65
CA ILE A 281 -41.60 19.50 -27.07
C ILE A 281 -40.49 18.44 -27.04
N ALA A 282 -39.69 18.31 -28.10
CA ALA A 282 -38.56 17.39 -28.13
C ALA A 282 -37.53 17.73 -27.03
N ILE A 283 -37.18 19.01 -26.85
CA ILE A 283 -36.30 19.50 -25.78
C ILE A 283 -36.87 19.12 -24.40
N LEU A 284 -38.18 19.29 -24.18
CA LEU A 284 -38.83 18.89 -22.92
C LEU A 284 -38.72 17.37 -22.67
N ILE A 285 -38.93 16.56 -23.70
CA ILE A 285 -38.82 15.10 -23.59
C ILE A 285 -37.38 14.69 -23.27
N PHE A 286 -36.39 15.17 -24.02
CA PHE A 286 -34.99 14.86 -23.77
C PHE A 286 -34.52 15.35 -22.40
N GLY A 287 -34.96 16.53 -21.95
CA GLY A 287 -34.70 17.04 -20.60
C GLY A 287 -35.27 16.13 -19.50
N LEU A 288 -36.48 15.60 -19.67
CA LEU A 288 -37.08 14.65 -18.72
C LEU A 288 -36.33 13.31 -18.69
N VAL A 289 -35.93 12.78 -19.85
CA VAL A 289 -35.10 11.57 -19.93
C VAL A 289 -33.77 11.81 -19.23
N TRP A 290 -33.16 12.98 -19.42
CA TRP A 290 -31.90 13.33 -18.79
C TRP A 290 -31.99 13.37 -17.27
N LEU A 291 -33.06 13.95 -16.70
CA LEU A 291 -33.34 13.88 -15.26
C LEU A 291 -33.46 12.45 -14.74
N GLY A 292 -34.17 11.60 -15.49
CA GLY A 292 -34.30 10.18 -15.16
C GLY A 292 -32.95 9.46 -15.09
N VAL A 293 -32.06 9.76 -16.03
CA VAL A 293 -30.70 9.20 -16.07
C VAL A 293 -29.87 9.68 -14.88
N ILE A 294 -29.91 10.97 -14.54
CA ILE A 294 -29.18 11.51 -13.38
C ILE A 294 -29.65 10.85 -12.08
N TRP A 295 -30.96 10.63 -11.93
CA TRP A 295 -31.51 9.95 -10.77
C TRP A 295 -31.04 8.48 -10.68
N LEU A 296 -30.99 7.78 -11.81
CA LEU A 296 -30.46 6.41 -11.90
C LEU A 296 -28.97 6.36 -11.50
N ILE A 297 -28.15 7.26 -12.03
CA ILE A 297 -26.72 7.38 -11.68
C ILE A 297 -26.57 7.63 -10.18
N ARG A 298 -27.33 8.56 -9.60
CA ARG A 298 -27.26 8.88 -8.16
C ARG A 298 -27.53 7.66 -7.28
N SER A 299 -28.54 6.87 -7.62
CA SER A 299 -28.90 5.66 -6.85
C SER A 299 -27.78 4.62 -6.84
N GLN A 300 -27.08 4.45 -7.96
CA GLN A 300 -26.00 3.48 -8.12
C GLN A 300 -24.66 4.02 -7.64
N TYR A 301 -24.43 5.34 -7.74
CA TYR A 301 -23.25 6.03 -7.24
C TYR A 301 -23.06 5.77 -5.75
N VAL A 302 -24.10 5.94 -4.94
CA VAL A 302 -24.04 5.68 -3.49
C VAL A 302 -23.73 4.21 -3.21
N GLY A 303 -24.34 3.29 -3.96
CA GLY A 303 -24.07 1.85 -3.83
C GLY A 303 -22.63 1.45 -4.19
N LEU A 304 -22.05 2.07 -5.21
CA LEU A 304 -20.66 1.86 -5.60
C LEU A 304 -19.68 2.57 -4.67
N LEU A 305 -20.03 3.71 -4.11
CA LEU A 305 -19.21 4.42 -3.12
C LEU A 305 -19.19 3.65 -1.79
N VAL A 306 -20.31 3.10 -1.34
CA VAL A 306 -20.36 2.23 -0.15
C VAL A 306 -19.59 0.92 -0.38
N ARG A 307 -19.63 0.35 -1.60
CA ARG A 307 -18.85 -0.86 -1.94
C ARG A 307 -17.37 -0.60 -2.16
N SER A 308 -16.97 0.56 -2.68
CA SER A 308 -15.57 0.96 -2.82
C SER A 308 -14.98 1.46 -1.50
N ALA A 309 -15.76 2.18 -0.68
CA ALA A 309 -15.43 2.49 0.71
C ALA A 309 -15.39 1.22 1.58
N GLY A 310 -16.26 0.25 1.33
CA GLY A 310 -16.21 -1.07 1.96
C GLY A 310 -15.00 -1.90 1.54
N LYS A 311 -14.48 -1.72 0.32
CA LYS A 311 -13.21 -2.31 -0.11
C LYS A 311 -11.97 -1.56 0.40
N GLY A 312 -12.12 -0.31 0.84
CA GLY A 312 -11.05 0.53 1.38
C GLY A 312 -11.01 0.66 2.91
N ARG A 313 -12.03 0.18 3.64
CA ARG A 313 -12.13 0.32 5.11
C ARG A 313 -12.83 -0.81 5.86
N LEU A 314 -13.17 -1.94 5.23
CA LEU A 314 -13.81 -3.05 5.95
C LEU A 314 -13.03 -4.35 5.74
N GLY A 315 -12.08 -4.57 6.65
CA GLY A 315 -11.74 -5.93 7.05
C GLY A 315 -12.98 -6.63 7.61
N VAL A 316 -13.36 -7.74 6.98
CA VAL A 316 -13.97 -8.94 7.59
C VAL A 316 -15.34 -8.82 8.29
N LEU A 317 -15.91 -7.64 8.52
CA LEU A 317 -17.17 -7.50 9.25
C LEU A 317 -18.24 -6.80 8.42
N ASP A 318 -18.78 -7.49 7.40
CA ASP A 318 -20.23 -7.66 7.18
C ASP A 318 -20.49 -8.49 5.90
N VAL A 319 -19.84 -9.64 5.77
CA VAL A 319 -20.41 -10.70 4.92
C VAL A 319 -21.61 -11.20 5.70
N ASP A 320 -22.79 -11.14 5.09
CA ASP A 320 -24.04 -11.69 5.59
C ASP A 320 -23.77 -13.09 6.16
N MET A 321 -23.53 -13.17 7.48
CA MET A 321 -22.88 -14.33 8.15
C MET A 321 -23.69 -15.60 7.90
N ARG A 322 -25.00 -15.45 7.71
CA ARG A 322 -25.93 -16.52 7.36
C ARG A 322 -25.72 -17.03 5.94
N ALA A 323 -25.45 -16.15 4.97
CA ALA A 323 -25.16 -16.54 3.59
C ALA A 323 -23.80 -17.24 3.49
N LEU A 324 -22.78 -16.74 4.19
CA LEU A 324 -21.46 -17.37 4.25
C LEU A 324 -21.54 -18.75 4.93
N LYS A 325 -22.20 -18.85 6.09
CA LYS A 325 -22.45 -20.14 6.77
C LYS A 325 -23.15 -21.13 5.85
N ARG A 326 -24.20 -20.72 5.12
CA ARG A 326 -24.88 -21.59 4.15
C ARG A 326 -23.96 -22.05 3.02
N SER A 327 -23.15 -21.15 2.46
CA SER A 327 -22.20 -21.49 1.40
C SER A 327 -21.11 -22.46 1.88
N VAL A 328 -20.61 -22.27 3.11
CA VAL A 328 -19.61 -23.14 3.72
C VAL A 328 -20.21 -24.52 3.99
N VAL A 329 -21.42 -24.60 4.55
CA VAL A 329 -22.15 -25.87 4.77
C VAL A 329 -22.40 -26.57 3.44
N GLU A 330 -22.89 -25.87 2.43
CA GLU A 330 -23.16 -26.45 1.11
C GLU A 330 -21.88 -26.98 0.44
N THR A 331 -20.75 -26.29 0.61
CA THR A 331 -19.45 -26.74 0.08
C THR A 331 -18.93 -27.96 0.84
N LEU A 332 -19.09 -28.01 2.17
CA LEU A 332 -18.71 -29.16 3.00
C LEU A 332 -19.56 -30.41 2.68
N GLU A 333 -20.83 -30.23 2.34
CA GLU A 333 -21.75 -31.32 1.96
C GLU A 333 -21.61 -31.77 0.50
N LYS A 334 -21.49 -30.84 -0.47
CA LYS A 334 -21.60 -31.13 -1.91
C LYS A 334 -20.28 -31.04 -2.70
N GLY A 335 -19.23 -30.41 -2.17
CA GLY A 335 -17.97 -30.17 -2.89
C GLY A 335 -17.12 -31.43 -3.10
N THR A 336 -16.55 -31.57 -4.30
CA THR A 336 -15.81 -32.77 -4.75
C THR A 336 -14.32 -32.78 -4.40
N ALA A 337 -13.73 -31.66 -3.94
CA ALA A 337 -12.31 -31.60 -3.56
C ALA A 337 -12.12 -31.48 -2.04
N GLU A 338 -11.27 -32.34 -1.46
CA GLU A 338 -10.91 -32.32 -0.02
C GLU A 338 -10.21 -31.02 0.39
N GLU A 339 -9.44 -30.38 -0.50
CA GLU A 339 -8.74 -29.11 -0.23
C GLU A 339 -9.69 -27.94 0.02
N ASP A 340 -10.79 -27.87 -0.73
CA ASP A 340 -11.85 -26.88 -0.53
C ASP A 340 -12.52 -27.07 0.83
N LYS A 341 -12.76 -28.32 1.23
CA LYS A 341 -13.33 -28.66 2.54
C LYS A 341 -12.40 -28.27 3.69
N ARG A 342 -11.09 -28.52 3.57
CA ARG A 342 -10.09 -28.09 4.57
C ARG A 342 -10.05 -26.57 4.72
N SER A 343 -10.05 -25.86 3.60
CA SER A 343 -10.05 -24.39 3.58
C SER A 343 -11.33 -23.83 4.20
N CYS A 344 -12.48 -24.46 3.94
CA CYS A 344 -13.76 -24.10 4.55
C CYS A 344 -13.76 -24.28 6.07
N ILE A 345 -13.19 -25.37 6.60
CA ILE A 345 -13.06 -25.60 8.05
C ILE A 345 -12.17 -24.53 8.68
N GLU A 346 -11.04 -24.21 8.03
CA GLU A 346 -10.12 -23.17 8.52
C GLU A 346 -10.78 -21.78 8.53
N LEU A 347 -11.45 -21.40 7.45
CA LEU A 347 -12.22 -20.16 7.38
C LEU A 347 -13.30 -20.11 8.48
N LEU A 348 -14.05 -21.20 8.67
CA LEU A 348 -15.07 -21.27 9.70
C LEU A 348 -14.49 -21.08 11.11
N SER A 349 -13.29 -21.65 11.37
CA SER A 349 -12.57 -21.49 12.64
C SER A 349 -12.16 -20.05 12.92
N GLN A 350 -11.90 -19.25 11.88
CA GLN A 350 -11.53 -17.84 12.03
C GLN A 350 -12.75 -16.94 12.23
N ILE A 351 -13.89 -17.29 11.60
CA ILE A 351 -15.09 -16.47 11.54
C ILE A 351 -16.01 -16.66 12.75
N ASP A 352 -16.27 -17.90 13.19
CA ASP A 352 -17.20 -18.20 14.29
C ASP A 352 -16.62 -19.20 15.31
N LYS A 353 -15.51 -18.80 15.94
CA LYS A 353 -14.72 -19.61 16.89
C LYS A 353 -15.55 -20.40 17.91
N LYS A 354 -16.65 -19.82 18.42
CA LYS A 354 -17.43 -20.42 19.52
C LYS A 354 -18.48 -21.43 19.03
N ASN A 355 -19.06 -21.24 17.85
CA ASN A 355 -20.18 -22.06 17.37
C ASN A 355 -19.77 -23.00 16.22
N VAL A 356 -18.48 -23.14 15.93
CA VAL A 356 -17.99 -24.06 14.87
C VAL A 356 -18.56 -25.48 15.01
N GLY A 357 -18.69 -25.97 16.25
CA GLY A 357 -19.21 -27.31 16.54
C GLY A 357 -20.65 -27.55 16.07
N GLU A 358 -21.46 -26.49 15.92
CA GLU A 358 -22.84 -26.60 15.41
C GLU A 358 -22.87 -27.16 13.99
N ILE A 359 -21.89 -26.76 13.17
CA ILE A 359 -21.78 -27.16 11.77
C ILE A 359 -20.94 -28.43 11.63
N LEU A 360 -19.82 -28.54 12.37
CA LEU A 360 -18.89 -29.65 12.17
C LEU A 360 -19.35 -30.95 12.84
N ALA A 361 -19.92 -30.90 14.05
CA ALA A 361 -20.27 -32.11 14.80
C ALA A 361 -21.24 -33.07 14.06
N PRO A 362 -22.30 -32.57 13.39
CA PRO A 362 -23.19 -33.44 12.61
C PRO A 362 -22.52 -34.06 11.37
N LEU A 363 -21.50 -33.40 10.83
CA LEU A 363 -20.81 -33.81 9.60
C LEU A 363 -19.65 -34.78 9.86
N LEU A 364 -19.13 -34.86 11.09
CA LEU A 364 -18.01 -35.75 11.45
C LEU A 364 -18.13 -37.20 10.92
N PRO A 365 -19.29 -37.88 10.98
CA PRO A 365 -19.41 -39.26 10.48
C PRO A 365 -19.30 -39.39 8.96
N LEU A 366 -19.54 -38.30 8.22
CA LEU A 366 -19.52 -38.25 6.74
C LEU A 366 -18.16 -37.82 6.18
N MET A 367 -17.25 -37.35 7.04
CA MET A 367 -15.95 -36.81 6.67
C MET A 367 -14.85 -37.89 6.56
N SER A 368 -13.81 -37.60 5.78
CA SER A 368 -12.56 -38.37 5.76
C SER A 368 -11.83 -38.30 7.11
N SER A 369 -10.91 -39.23 7.39
CA SER A 369 -10.15 -39.23 8.65
C SER A 369 -9.32 -37.96 8.87
N GLU A 370 -8.81 -37.36 7.79
CA GLU A 370 -8.05 -36.11 7.86
C GLU A 370 -8.94 -34.91 8.21
N LEU A 371 -10.14 -34.83 7.60
CA LEU A 371 -11.14 -33.81 7.92
C LEU A 371 -11.75 -33.99 9.31
N GLN A 372 -11.89 -35.23 9.79
CA GLN A 372 -12.29 -35.53 11.17
C GLN A 372 -11.25 -34.99 12.17
N CYS A 373 -9.96 -35.23 11.93
CA CYS A 373 -8.88 -34.67 12.76
C CYS A 373 -8.95 -33.13 12.79
N GLN A 374 -8.97 -32.48 11.62
CA GLN A 374 -9.01 -31.02 11.54
C GLN A 374 -10.25 -30.44 12.23
N SER A 375 -11.42 -31.06 12.03
CA SER A 375 -12.67 -30.62 12.65
C SER A 375 -12.63 -30.75 14.17
N LEU A 376 -12.14 -31.88 14.69
CA LEU A 376 -12.00 -32.09 16.13
C LEU A 376 -10.95 -31.15 16.75
N GLU A 377 -9.83 -30.88 16.08
CA GLU A 377 -8.83 -29.90 16.53
C GLU A 377 -9.44 -28.50 16.65
N VAL A 378 -10.23 -28.08 15.67
CA VAL A 378 -10.93 -26.79 15.72
C VAL A 378 -11.98 -26.76 16.83
N MET A 379 -12.78 -27.83 16.97
CA MET A 379 -13.80 -27.95 18.03
C MET A 379 -13.19 -27.96 19.44
N LEU A 380 -11.99 -28.53 19.61
CA LEU A 380 -11.27 -28.57 20.89
C LEU A 380 -10.80 -27.20 21.40
N ASN A 381 -10.74 -26.18 20.53
CA ASN A 381 -10.42 -24.82 20.96
C ASN A 381 -11.54 -24.21 21.83
N HIS A 382 -12.79 -24.60 21.59
CA HIS A 382 -13.97 -24.17 22.34
C HIS A 382 -14.91 -25.37 22.58
N PRO A 383 -14.54 -26.31 23.48
CA PRO A 383 -15.28 -27.55 23.68
C PRO A 383 -16.66 -27.27 24.27
N ASN A 384 -17.71 -27.84 23.67
CA ASN A 384 -19.10 -27.65 24.07
C ASN A 384 -19.78 -29.00 24.40
N PRO A 385 -20.33 -29.18 25.61
CA PRO A 385 -21.04 -30.40 26.02
C PRO A 385 -22.22 -30.79 25.13
N THR A 386 -22.84 -29.85 24.40
CA THR A 386 -23.96 -30.14 23.48
C THR A 386 -23.60 -31.19 22.43
N TYR A 387 -22.34 -31.27 22.02
CA TYR A 387 -21.89 -32.17 20.94
C TYR A 387 -21.27 -33.49 21.42
N LEU A 388 -21.30 -33.74 22.73
CA LEU A 388 -20.62 -34.87 23.37
C LEU A 388 -21.08 -36.22 22.80
N GLU A 389 -22.39 -36.43 22.63
CA GLU A 389 -22.93 -37.70 22.13
C GLU A 389 -22.55 -38.00 20.68
N GLN A 390 -22.43 -36.97 19.83
CA GLN A 390 -21.99 -37.15 18.44
C GLN A 390 -20.50 -37.53 18.36
N VAL A 391 -19.67 -36.94 19.21
CA VAL A 391 -18.24 -37.31 19.28
C VAL A 391 -18.06 -38.68 19.93
N ARG A 392 -18.90 -39.04 20.91
CA ARG A 392 -18.90 -40.37 21.54
C ARG A 392 -19.26 -41.49 20.55
N SER A 393 -20.27 -41.27 19.70
CA SER A 393 -20.63 -42.26 18.67
C SER A 393 -19.52 -42.45 17.62
N LEU A 394 -18.82 -41.36 17.25
CA LEU A 394 -17.63 -41.44 16.40
C LEU A 394 -16.52 -42.27 17.07
N ALA A 395 -16.24 -42.05 18.36
CA ALA A 395 -15.19 -42.76 19.09
C ALA A 395 -15.47 -44.27 19.28
N GLN A 396 -16.74 -44.67 19.28
CA GLN A 396 -17.15 -46.08 19.33
C GLN A 396 -17.05 -46.79 17.97
N THR A 397 -16.93 -46.02 16.89
CA THR A 397 -16.68 -46.56 15.55
C THR A 397 -15.19 -46.90 15.41
N SER A 398 -14.84 -47.88 14.56
CA SER A 398 -13.44 -48.22 14.27
C SER A 398 -12.76 -47.08 13.49
N VAL A 399 -12.23 -46.09 14.21
CA VAL A 399 -11.56 -44.89 13.65
C VAL A 399 -10.04 -44.96 13.80
N PRO A 400 -9.26 -44.20 13.00
CA PRO A 400 -7.81 -44.12 13.15
C PRO A 400 -7.36 -43.60 14.52
N PRO A 401 -6.15 -43.97 14.99
CA PRO A 401 -5.63 -43.57 16.30
C PRO A 401 -5.63 -42.06 16.56
N GLU A 402 -5.34 -41.24 15.53
CA GLU A 402 -5.31 -39.78 15.62
C GLU A 402 -6.70 -39.20 15.91
N VAL A 403 -7.72 -39.68 15.20
CA VAL A 403 -9.12 -39.30 15.41
C VAL A 403 -9.60 -39.75 16.79
N LEU A 404 -9.28 -40.99 17.18
CA LEU A 404 -9.65 -41.54 18.48
C LEU A 404 -9.05 -40.71 19.62
N ALA A 405 -7.78 -40.32 19.52
CA ALA A 405 -7.12 -39.49 20.53
C ALA A 405 -7.80 -38.12 20.70
N LEU A 406 -8.12 -37.44 19.60
CA LEU A 406 -8.82 -36.15 19.64
C LEU A 406 -10.26 -36.28 20.17
N ALA A 407 -10.97 -37.34 19.76
CA ALA A 407 -12.32 -37.62 20.24
C ALA A 407 -12.34 -37.92 21.75
N LEU A 408 -11.44 -38.77 22.24
CA LEU A 408 -11.30 -39.06 23.68
C LEU A 408 -11.00 -37.78 24.47
N ARG A 409 -10.14 -36.90 23.94
CA ARG A 409 -9.84 -35.60 24.56
C ARG A 409 -11.06 -34.70 24.61
N TYR A 410 -11.85 -34.63 23.54
CA TYR A 410 -13.07 -33.82 23.48
C TYR A 410 -14.12 -34.33 24.50
N ILE A 411 -14.36 -35.64 24.53
CA ILE A 411 -15.27 -36.28 25.50
C ILE A 411 -14.82 -35.95 26.92
N TRP A 412 -13.54 -36.15 27.23
CA TRP A 412 -13.01 -35.91 28.57
C TRP A 412 -13.09 -34.46 29.05
N LEU A 413 -12.95 -33.50 28.14
CA LEU A 413 -13.05 -32.07 28.45
C LEU A 413 -14.50 -31.61 28.62
N THR A 414 -15.45 -32.27 27.96
CA THR A 414 -16.88 -31.88 27.94
C THR A 414 -17.74 -32.66 28.94
N GLU A 415 -17.29 -33.82 29.39
CA GLU A 415 -18.01 -34.66 30.35
C GLU A 415 -17.93 -34.10 31.77
N SER A 416 -19.10 -33.97 32.41
CA SER A 416 -19.26 -33.43 33.77
C SER A 416 -18.67 -34.35 34.84
N GLU A 417 -18.87 -35.66 34.70
CA GLU A 417 -18.39 -36.70 35.63
C GLU A 417 -17.64 -37.80 34.87
N PRO A 418 -16.38 -37.56 34.47
CA PRO A 418 -15.63 -38.53 33.68
C PRO A 418 -15.19 -39.75 34.51
N ASP A 419 -15.54 -40.96 34.05
CA ASP A 419 -15.07 -42.21 34.67
C ASP A 419 -13.71 -42.64 34.09
N ILE A 420 -12.67 -42.57 34.92
CA ILE A 420 -11.29 -42.93 34.57
C ILE A 420 -11.14 -44.39 34.19
N ASN A 421 -12.01 -45.26 34.70
CA ASN A 421 -11.97 -46.68 34.35
C ASN A 421 -12.25 -46.91 32.86
N GLN A 422 -12.94 -45.99 32.19
CA GLN A 422 -13.18 -46.05 30.74
C GLN A 422 -11.92 -45.72 29.93
N ILE A 423 -11.01 -44.90 30.47
CA ILE A 423 -9.76 -44.53 29.79
C ILE A 423 -8.63 -45.52 30.07
N ARG A 424 -8.63 -46.16 31.24
CA ARG A 424 -7.57 -47.07 31.68
C ARG A 424 -7.17 -48.16 30.65
N PRO A 425 -8.09 -48.79 29.88
CA PRO A 425 -7.73 -49.76 28.84
C PRO A 425 -6.78 -49.21 27.76
N TYR A 426 -6.85 -47.90 27.49
CA TYR A 426 -6.00 -47.25 26.48
C TYR A 426 -4.55 -47.04 26.94
N LEU A 427 -4.22 -47.32 28.21
CA LEU A 427 -2.84 -47.26 28.73
C LEU A 427 -1.98 -48.48 28.33
N GLN A 428 -2.57 -49.52 27.76
CA GLN A 428 -1.88 -50.77 27.47
C GLN A 428 -0.79 -50.62 26.40
N PRO A 429 0.32 -51.41 26.46
CA PRO A 429 1.39 -51.33 25.46
C PRO A 429 0.95 -51.66 24.02
N SER A 430 -0.12 -52.43 23.85
CA SER A 430 -0.71 -52.82 22.56
C SER A 430 -1.44 -51.68 21.85
N VAL A 431 -1.82 -50.62 22.58
CA VAL A 431 -2.55 -49.47 22.05
C VAL A 431 -1.57 -48.51 21.37
N ASP A 432 -2.00 -47.89 20.26
CA ASP A 432 -1.16 -46.98 19.50
C ASP A 432 -0.61 -45.84 20.41
N PRO A 433 0.68 -45.47 20.26
CA PRO A 433 1.30 -44.46 21.11
C PRO A 433 0.58 -43.11 21.17
N VAL A 434 -0.13 -42.70 20.11
CA VAL A 434 -0.91 -41.45 20.07
C VAL A 434 -2.02 -41.51 21.11
N VAL A 435 -2.86 -42.54 21.04
CA VAL A 435 -4.00 -42.74 21.95
C VAL A 435 -3.52 -42.98 23.38
N ARG A 436 -2.47 -43.80 23.53
CA ARG A 436 -1.88 -44.11 24.84
C ARG A 436 -1.30 -42.88 25.54
N GLY A 437 -0.61 -42.02 24.80
CA GLY A 437 -0.07 -40.76 25.31
C GLY A 437 -1.20 -39.83 25.77
N THR A 438 -2.23 -39.65 24.94
CA THR A 438 -3.41 -38.84 25.28
C THR A 438 -4.13 -39.38 26.51
N ALA A 439 -4.41 -40.69 26.56
CA ALA A 439 -5.03 -41.35 27.71
C ALA A 439 -4.25 -41.09 29.01
N ALA A 440 -2.92 -41.23 28.97
CA ALA A 440 -2.08 -40.93 30.12
C ALA A 440 -2.14 -39.44 30.52
N ALA A 441 -2.11 -38.50 29.57
CA ALA A 441 -2.24 -37.07 29.85
C ALA A 441 -3.60 -36.71 30.49
N LEU A 442 -4.70 -37.31 30.02
CA LEU A 442 -6.04 -37.09 30.57
C LEU A 442 -6.16 -37.60 32.03
N ILE A 443 -5.62 -38.78 32.32
CA ILE A 443 -5.54 -39.34 33.68
C ILE A 443 -4.68 -38.47 34.59
N MET A 444 -3.59 -37.91 34.05
CA MET A 444 -2.70 -37.00 34.80
C MET A 444 -3.39 -35.71 35.25
N ARG A 445 -4.47 -35.26 34.59
CA ARG A 445 -5.26 -34.10 35.03
C ARG A 445 -6.23 -34.45 36.15
N ARG A 446 -7.13 -35.41 35.90
CA ARG A 446 -8.30 -35.67 36.77
C ARG A 446 -8.20 -36.90 37.67
N GLY A 447 -7.12 -37.70 37.56
CA GLY A 447 -6.97 -38.93 38.33
C GLY A 447 -6.63 -38.79 39.80
N ASP A 448 -6.91 -39.85 40.55
CA ASP A 448 -6.45 -40.00 41.92
C ASP A 448 -4.92 -40.22 41.97
N ARG A 449 -4.35 -40.26 43.18
CA ARG A 449 -2.88 -40.42 43.35
C ARG A 449 -2.35 -41.72 42.75
N GLY A 450 -3.10 -42.82 42.82
CA GLY A 450 -2.68 -44.12 42.29
C GLY A 450 -2.72 -44.17 40.77
N GLN A 451 -3.81 -43.69 40.18
CA GLN A 451 -4.01 -43.58 38.74
C GLN A 451 -3.00 -42.62 38.10
N LYS A 452 -2.70 -41.49 38.76
CA LYS A 452 -1.63 -40.57 38.33
C LYS A 452 -0.25 -41.24 38.34
N ALA A 453 0.04 -42.07 39.34
CA ALA A 453 1.29 -42.83 39.37
C ALA A 453 1.36 -43.87 38.23
N GLU A 454 0.25 -44.54 37.91
CA GLU A 454 0.15 -45.46 36.77
C GLU A 454 0.42 -44.73 35.45
N ALA A 455 -0.28 -43.62 35.18
CA ALA A 455 -0.09 -42.81 33.99
C ALA A 455 1.35 -42.23 33.90
N THR A 456 1.93 -41.80 35.02
CA THR A 456 3.32 -41.34 35.08
C THR A 456 4.30 -42.44 34.67
N ASN A 457 4.08 -43.68 35.12
CA ASN A 457 4.92 -44.82 34.73
C ASN A 457 4.80 -45.14 33.23
N VAL A 458 3.61 -45.01 32.66
CA VAL A 458 3.37 -45.19 31.21
C VAL A 458 4.13 -44.12 30.42
N LEU A 459 3.96 -42.84 30.77
CA LEU A 459 4.67 -41.74 30.11
C LEU A 459 6.19 -41.88 30.24
N ARG A 460 6.69 -42.26 31.42
CA ARG A 460 8.12 -42.55 31.62
C ARG A 460 8.62 -43.60 30.62
N ARG A 461 7.91 -44.72 30.47
CA ARG A 461 8.29 -45.78 29.52
C ARG A 461 8.27 -45.28 28.08
N MET A 462 7.29 -44.46 27.71
CA MET A 462 7.18 -43.88 26.37
C MET A 462 8.36 -42.96 26.04
N ILE A 463 8.70 -42.01 26.93
CA ILE A 463 9.79 -41.05 26.69
C ILE A 463 11.18 -41.70 26.73
N THR A 464 11.34 -42.86 27.38
CA THR A 464 12.60 -43.63 27.38
C THR A 464 12.62 -44.77 26.35
N SER A 465 11.61 -44.87 25.49
CA SER A 465 11.51 -45.97 24.53
C SER A 465 12.58 -45.88 23.43
N LYS A 466 12.97 -47.04 22.89
CA LYS A 466 13.86 -47.10 21.70
C LYS A 466 13.14 -46.59 20.44
N LEU A 467 11.82 -46.70 20.39
CA LEU A 467 11.02 -46.29 19.24
C LEU A 467 10.79 -44.77 19.24
N GLU A 468 11.16 -44.10 18.16
CA GLU A 468 10.98 -42.65 18.01
C GLU A 468 9.51 -42.24 18.17
N LYS A 469 8.57 -42.96 17.52
CA LYS A 469 7.12 -42.65 17.59
C LYS A 469 6.62 -42.61 19.04
N GLU A 470 7.09 -43.53 19.88
CA GLU A 470 6.71 -43.57 21.30
C GLU A 470 7.29 -42.40 22.08
N ARG A 471 8.56 -42.05 21.85
CA ARG A 471 9.17 -40.89 22.51
C ARG A 471 8.47 -39.60 22.11
N VAL A 472 8.21 -39.39 20.82
CA VAL A 472 7.52 -38.21 20.30
C VAL A 472 6.14 -38.04 20.93
N MET A 473 5.32 -39.08 20.94
CA MET A 473 3.98 -39.03 21.56
C MET A 473 4.05 -38.92 23.09
N GLY A 474 5.03 -39.56 23.73
CA GLY A 474 5.27 -39.43 25.16
C GLY A 474 5.60 -37.99 25.55
N VAL A 475 6.47 -37.31 24.78
CA VAL A 475 6.81 -35.90 25.00
C VAL A 475 5.62 -35.00 24.74
N ARG A 476 4.88 -35.19 23.64
CA ARG A 476 3.65 -34.41 23.38
C ARG A 476 2.67 -34.49 24.55
N ALA A 477 2.48 -35.70 25.11
CA ALA A 477 1.61 -35.91 26.26
C ALA A 477 2.12 -35.23 27.55
N LEU A 478 3.43 -35.00 27.70
CA LEU A 478 3.96 -34.22 28.84
C LEU A 478 3.42 -32.79 28.82
N GLY A 479 3.31 -32.15 27.65
CA GLY A 479 2.83 -30.77 27.53
C GLY A 479 1.36 -30.61 27.89
N GLU A 480 0.60 -31.71 27.88
CA GLU A 480 -0.81 -31.74 28.22
C GLU A 480 -1.07 -32.16 29.68
N ALA A 481 -0.06 -32.66 30.40
CA ALA A 481 -0.20 -33.17 31.76
C ALA A 481 0.00 -32.06 32.81
N ASP A 482 -0.92 -31.95 33.78
CA ASP A 482 -0.84 -30.95 34.86
C ASP A 482 0.24 -31.24 35.92
N TYR A 483 0.68 -32.50 36.06
CA TYR A 483 1.59 -32.92 37.14
C TYR A 483 2.91 -33.49 36.62
N LEU A 484 3.89 -32.62 36.36
CA LEU A 484 5.15 -33.01 35.70
C LEU A 484 6.34 -33.27 36.63
N GLN A 485 6.23 -33.04 37.95
CA GLN A 485 7.40 -33.00 38.84
C GLN A 485 8.33 -34.21 38.71
N GLY A 486 7.80 -35.43 38.62
CA GLY A 486 8.60 -36.66 38.45
C GLY A 486 9.16 -36.88 37.04
N LEU A 487 8.57 -36.27 36.02
CA LEU A 487 8.97 -36.42 34.61
C LEU A 487 9.88 -35.27 34.13
N ARG A 488 9.94 -34.16 34.87
CA ARG A 488 10.87 -33.03 34.62
C ARG A 488 12.35 -33.45 34.57
N LEU A 489 12.71 -34.53 35.27
CA LEU A 489 14.06 -35.10 35.26
C LEU A 489 14.54 -35.48 33.84
N TYR A 490 13.61 -35.82 32.94
CA TYR A 490 13.93 -36.27 31.58
C TYR A 490 14.03 -35.12 30.57
N VAL A 491 13.58 -33.91 30.91
CA VAL A 491 13.62 -32.75 29.99
C VAL A 491 15.03 -32.47 29.44
N PRO A 492 16.11 -32.48 30.25
CA PRO A 492 17.48 -32.31 29.72
C PRO A 492 17.86 -33.38 28.69
N SER A 493 17.52 -34.65 28.93
CA SER A 493 17.79 -35.73 27.98
C SER A 493 16.96 -35.60 26.69
N LEU A 494 15.71 -35.15 26.80
CA LEU A 494 14.81 -34.98 25.66
C LEU A 494 15.20 -33.79 24.76
N LEU A 495 15.75 -32.72 25.34
CA LEU A 495 16.35 -31.61 24.58
C LEU A 495 17.58 -32.05 23.77
N GLN A 496 18.23 -33.15 24.15
CA GLN A 496 19.41 -33.71 23.50
C GLN A 496 19.11 -35.00 22.71
N ASP A 497 17.85 -35.43 22.58
CA ASP A 497 17.43 -36.68 21.93
C ASP A 497 17.97 -36.81 20.50
N GLU A 498 18.27 -38.00 20.02
CA GLU A 498 18.74 -38.20 18.64
C GLU A 498 17.74 -37.71 17.59
N SER A 499 16.43 -37.81 17.87
CA SER A 499 15.37 -37.32 16.98
C SER A 499 15.13 -35.82 17.16
N LEU A 500 15.22 -35.10 16.03
CA LEU A 500 14.83 -33.68 15.97
C LEU A 500 13.35 -33.48 16.32
N ARG A 501 12.46 -34.44 16.01
CA ARG A 501 11.04 -34.34 16.35
C ARG A 501 10.85 -34.29 17.86
N VAL A 502 11.52 -35.18 18.60
CA VAL A 502 11.49 -35.21 20.07
C VAL A 502 11.97 -33.88 20.65
N ARG A 503 13.10 -33.35 20.16
CA ARG A 503 13.62 -32.04 20.61
C ARG A 503 12.61 -30.91 20.39
N LYS A 504 12.00 -30.84 19.20
CA LYS A 504 11.02 -29.81 18.85
C LYS A 504 9.78 -29.87 19.76
N TYR A 505 9.22 -31.05 19.99
CA TYR A 505 8.10 -31.21 20.93
C TYR A 505 8.52 -30.90 22.37
N CYS A 506 9.75 -31.22 22.78
CA CYS A 506 10.22 -30.89 24.12
C CYS A 506 10.28 -29.37 24.35
N MET A 507 10.63 -28.58 23.33
CA MET A 507 10.56 -27.12 23.39
C MET A 507 9.12 -26.62 23.59
N ASP A 508 8.15 -27.22 22.88
CA ASP A 508 6.73 -26.90 23.07
C ASP A 508 6.24 -27.25 24.48
N VAL A 509 6.68 -28.38 25.05
CA VAL A 509 6.37 -28.77 26.43
C VAL A 509 6.90 -27.74 27.42
N ILE A 510 8.14 -27.26 27.26
CA ILE A 510 8.73 -26.24 28.13
C ILE A 510 7.86 -24.98 28.16
N ALA A 511 7.36 -24.55 26.99
CA ALA A 511 6.47 -23.41 26.89
C ALA A 511 5.09 -23.68 27.50
N ALA A 512 4.45 -24.79 27.13
CA ALA A 512 3.11 -25.17 27.60
C ALA A 512 3.02 -25.30 29.12
N THR A 513 4.13 -25.65 29.77
CA THR A 513 4.18 -25.97 31.21
C THR A 513 4.97 -24.94 32.01
N HIS A 514 5.36 -23.82 31.36
CA HIS A 514 6.10 -22.69 31.94
C HIS A 514 7.31 -23.14 32.78
N LEU A 515 8.15 -24.02 32.22
CA LEU A 515 9.37 -24.47 32.90
C LEU A 515 10.50 -23.44 32.75
N GLU A 516 10.44 -22.38 33.55
CA GLU A 516 11.34 -21.21 33.50
C GLU A 516 12.83 -21.57 33.49
N SER A 517 13.23 -22.62 34.23
CA SER A 517 14.62 -23.08 34.28
C SER A 517 15.18 -23.51 32.92
N TYR A 518 14.32 -23.81 31.94
CA TYR A 518 14.71 -24.24 30.60
C TYR A 518 14.51 -23.16 29.51
N TYR A 519 14.02 -21.96 29.85
CA TYR A 519 13.91 -20.86 28.88
C TYR A 519 15.24 -20.51 28.17
N PRO A 520 16.42 -20.56 28.82
CA PRO A 520 17.69 -20.38 28.12
C PRO A 520 17.93 -21.38 26.98
N SER A 521 17.34 -22.58 27.06
CA SER A 521 17.42 -23.60 26.01
C SER A 521 16.54 -23.23 24.80
N LEU A 522 15.38 -22.61 25.03
CA LEU A 522 14.54 -22.06 23.96
C LEU A 522 15.27 -20.93 23.23
N LEU A 523 15.86 -19.99 23.97
CA LEU A 523 16.63 -18.89 23.39
C LEU A 523 17.84 -19.40 22.57
N ARG A 524 18.55 -20.42 23.08
CA ARG A 524 19.64 -21.08 22.35
C ARG A 524 19.12 -21.78 21.08
N GLY A 525 17.91 -22.34 21.12
CA GLY A 525 17.23 -22.98 20.00
C GLY A 525 17.04 -22.08 18.78
N LEU A 526 16.93 -20.75 18.97
CA LEU A 526 16.84 -19.77 17.88
C LEU A 526 18.09 -19.71 16.99
N SER A 527 19.25 -20.08 17.54
CA SER A 527 20.54 -20.04 16.83
C SER A 527 20.63 -21.14 15.77
N TYR A 528 20.08 -22.32 16.03
CA TYR A 528 20.23 -23.49 15.16
C TYR A 528 19.09 -23.59 14.14
N LYS A 529 19.43 -23.71 12.85
CA LYS A 529 18.45 -23.80 11.75
C LYS A 529 17.42 -24.92 11.95
N SER A 530 17.83 -26.06 12.51
CA SER A 530 16.97 -27.24 12.70
C SER A 530 15.91 -27.08 13.80
N THR A 531 16.14 -26.24 14.80
CA THR A 531 15.25 -26.04 15.96
C THR A 531 14.63 -24.64 16.02
N ARG A 532 15.11 -23.69 15.22
CA ARG A 532 14.74 -22.27 15.27
C ARG A 532 13.23 -22.03 15.27
N GLU A 533 12.52 -22.66 14.33
CA GLU A 533 11.08 -22.48 14.20
C GLU A 533 10.31 -23.00 15.42
N ALA A 534 10.67 -24.19 15.92
CA ALA A 534 10.05 -24.75 17.12
C ALA A 534 10.36 -23.91 18.38
N ALA A 535 11.59 -23.39 18.49
CA ALA A 535 11.98 -22.49 19.55
C ALA A 535 11.23 -21.16 19.48
N LEU A 536 11.05 -20.61 18.27
CA LEU A 536 10.27 -19.40 18.03
C LEU A 536 8.82 -19.61 18.48
N GLN A 537 8.15 -20.67 18.01
CA GLN A 537 6.76 -20.97 18.37
C GLN A 537 6.60 -21.22 19.88
N ALA A 538 7.56 -21.91 20.51
CA ALA A 538 7.57 -22.09 21.96
C ALA A 538 7.68 -20.74 22.71
N LEU A 539 8.53 -19.83 22.24
CA LEU A 539 8.68 -18.49 22.83
C LEU A 539 7.43 -17.61 22.61
N VAL A 540 6.78 -17.71 21.45
CA VAL A 540 5.51 -17.05 21.17
C VAL A 540 4.39 -17.56 22.09
N ARG A 541 4.36 -18.88 22.32
CA ARG A 541 3.38 -19.52 23.20
C ARG A 541 3.47 -19.07 24.66
N LEU A 542 4.64 -18.64 25.13
CA LEU A 542 4.81 -18.05 26.47
C LEU A 542 4.06 -16.73 26.63
N GLY A 543 3.67 -16.07 25.53
CA GLY A 543 2.96 -14.79 25.57
C GLY A 543 3.76 -13.71 26.29
N ASN A 544 3.08 -12.96 27.17
CA ASN A 544 3.66 -11.80 27.85
C ASN A 544 4.87 -12.14 28.73
N ASP A 545 4.92 -13.35 29.31
CA ASP A 545 6.04 -13.81 30.12
C ASP A 545 7.35 -13.89 29.32
N GLY A 546 7.25 -14.09 28.00
CA GLY A 546 8.40 -14.18 27.10
C GLY A 546 9.00 -12.83 26.72
N ILE A 547 8.23 -11.74 26.80
CA ILE A 547 8.63 -10.43 26.26
C ILE A 547 9.94 -9.90 26.89
N PRO A 548 10.12 -9.87 28.23
CA PRO A 548 11.31 -9.29 28.83
C PRO A 548 12.61 -9.99 28.39
N MET A 549 12.59 -11.32 28.29
CA MET A 549 13.76 -12.09 27.86
C MET A 549 14.04 -11.95 26.36
N LEU A 550 13.00 -11.83 25.54
CA LEU A 550 13.13 -11.59 24.10
C LEU A 550 13.70 -10.20 23.83
N VAL A 551 13.22 -9.16 24.51
CA VAL A 551 13.77 -7.80 24.40
C VAL A 551 15.25 -7.78 24.80
N LYS A 552 15.59 -8.41 25.94
CA LYS A 552 16.99 -8.53 26.38
C LYS A 552 17.87 -9.24 25.35
N LEU A 553 17.37 -10.31 24.72
CA LEU A 553 18.09 -11.03 23.68
C LEU A 553 18.26 -10.19 22.39
N ALA A 554 17.25 -9.40 22.04
CA ALA A 554 17.24 -8.60 20.84
C ALA A 554 18.13 -7.34 20.95
N ASP A 555 18.21 -6.77 22.16
CA ASP A 555 19.08 -5.64 22.50
C ASP A 555 20.56 -6.05 22.70
N ASP A 556 20.85 -7.34 22.92
CA ASP A 556 22.21 -7.84 23.12
C ASP A 556 23.02 -7.80 21.81
N SER A 557 23.85 -6.77 21.68
CA SER A 557 24.73 -6.57 20.51
C SER A 557 25.79 -7.66 20.32
N HIS A 558 26.08 -8.50 21.33
CA HIS A 558 27.00 -9.63 21.19
C HIS A 558 26.33 -10.88 20.59
N LYS A 559 25.01 -10.84 20.33
CA LYS A 559 24.30 -11.90 19.61
C LYS A 559 24.28 -11.62 18.12
N SER A 560 24.31 -12.69 17.32
CA SER A 560 24.17 -12.57 15.86
C SER A 560 22.88 -11.85 15.47
N ASP A 561 22.93 -11.04 14.41
CA ASP A 561 21.76 -10.32 13.89
C ASP A 561 20.59 -11.23 13.57
N LEU A 562 20.86 -12.46 13.12
CA LEU A 562 19.81 -13.45 12.86
C LEU A 562 19.01 -13.77 14.13
N VAL A 563 19.69 -14.04 15.25
CA VAL A 563 19.03 -14.36 16.53
C VAL A 563 18.27 -13.16 17.06
N ARG A 564 18.85 -11.95 16.97
CA ARG A 564 18.18 -10.70 17.35
C ARG A 564 16.92 -10.46 16.52
N LEU A 565 16.98 -10.69 15.20
CA LEU A 565 15.83 -10.63 14.31
C LEU A 565 14.75 -11.64 14.70
N GLN A 566 15.12 -12.89 15.02
CA GLN A 566 14.14 -13.88 15.48
C GLN A 566 13.48 -13.47 16.79
N ALA A 567 14.21 -12.81 17.70
CA ALA A 567 13.62 -12.29 18.92
C ALA A 567 12.57 -11.19 18.64
N TRP A 568 12.84 -10.26 17.72
CA TRP A 568 11.84 -9.27 17.28
C TRP A 568 10.64 -9.92 16.58
N ASN A 569 10.86 -10.96 15.77
CA ASN A 569 9.78 -11.71 15.14
C ASN A 569 8.89 -12.39 16.18
N ALA A 570 9.48 -13.02 17.21
CA ALA A 570 8.73 -13.65 18.29
C ALA A 570 7.87 -12.61 19.04
N ILE A 571 8.42 -11.44 19.38
CA ILE A 571 7.66 -10.36 20.02
C ILE A 571 6.48 -9.94 19.14
N GLY A 572 6.70 -9.76 17.83
CA GLY A 572 5.61 -9.39 16.92
C GLY A 572 4.59 -10.49 16.65
N GLU A 573 4.91 -11.77 16.89
CA GLU A 573 3.98 -12.90 16.78
C GLU A 573 3.15 -13.11 18.05
N ILE A 574 3.64 -12.69 19.23
CA ILE A 574 2.87 -12.71 20.48
C ILE A 574 1.59 -11.88 20.34
N GLY A 575 1.64 -10.74 19.64
CA GLY A 575 0.45 -10.00 19.22
C GLY A 575 -0.38 -9.38 20.36
N THR A 576 0.19 -9.25 21.56
CA THR A 576 -0.44 -8.58 22.71
C THR A 576 -0.13 -7.09 22.73
N ILE A 577 -0.87 -6.34 23.55
CA ILE A 577 -0.66 -4.89 23.73
C ILE A 577 0.73 -4.62 24.31
N GLU A 578 1.19 -5.45 25.26
CA GLU A 578 2.52 -5.35 25.87
C GLU A 578 3.64 -5.63 24.86
N ALA A 579 3.42 -6.57 23.92
CA ALA A 579 4.38 -6.85 22.86
C ALA A 579 4.46 -5.69 21.87
N LEU A 580 3.31 -5.11 21.52
CA LEU A 580 3.22 -3.90 20.71
C LEU A 580 3.93 -2.72 21.40
N ASP A 581 3.69 -2.48 22.69
CA ASP A 581 4.39 -1.46 23.50
C ASP A 581 5.90 -1.65 23.44
N ALA A 582 6.37 -2.89 23.62
CA ALA A 582 7.80 -3.22 23.57
C ALA A 582 8.42 -2.88 22.20
N LEU A 583 7.74 -3.23 21.10
CA LEU A 583 8.19 -2.92 19.75
C LEU A 583 8.20 -1.42 19.48
N VAL A 584 7.12 -0.70 19.83
CA VAL A 584 7.02 0.75 19.59
C VAL A 584 8.08 1.51 20.40
N ASN A 585 8.25 1.18 21.68
CA ASN A 585 9.28 1.81 22.53
C ASN A 585 10.70 1.57 21.99
N ARG A 586 10.96 0.38 21.43
CA ARG A 586 12.27 0.05 20.84
C ARG A 586 12.45 0.65 19.44
N MET A 587 11.40 0.81 18.65
CA MET A 587 11.43 1.53 17.38
C MET A 587 11.95 2.97 17.56
N MET A 588 11.50 3.65 18.62
CA MET A 588 11.90 5.03 18.95
C MET A 588 13.36 5.18 19.38
N THR A 589 13.94 4.13 19.97
CA THR A 589 15.27 4.20 20.64
C THR A 589 16.37 3.45 19.90
N THR A 590 16.02 2.56 18.97
CA THR A 590 16.98 1.82 18.15
C THR A 590 17.17 2.50 16.79
N TRP A 591 18.25 2.16 16.07
CA TRP A 591 18.59 2.70 14.76
C TRP A 591 18.95 1.61 13.74
N GLY A 592 19.13 2.02 12.49
CA GLY A 592 19.68 1.18 11.42
C GLY A 592 18.87 -0.09 11.15
N MET A 593 19.59 -1.23 11.08
CA MET A 593 18.99 -2.55 10.82
C MET A 593 17.93 -2.92 11.84
N THR A 594 18.16 -2.65 13.14
CA THR A 594 17.22 -2.99 14.21
C THR A 594 15.90 -2.24 14.06
N ARG A 595 15.95 -0.92 13.83
CA ARG A 595 14.75 -0.11 13.57
C ARG A 595 14.00 -0.60 12.33
N ARG A 596 14.72 -0.89 11.23
CA ARG A 596 14.11 -1.46 10.01
C ARG A 596 13.35 -2.76 10.29
N ASN A 597 13.94 -3.67 11.06
CA ASN A 597 13.32 -4.96 11.37
C ASN A 597 12.05 -4.79 12.21
N ILE A 598 12.08 -3.90 13.20
CA ILE A 598 10.91 -3.56 14.03
C ILE A 598 9.81 -2.92 13.18
N LEU A 599 10.14 -1.94 12.33
CA LEU A 599 9.20 -1.29 11.41
C LEU A 599 8.51 -2.30 10.49
N ARG A 600 9.29 -3.19 9.86
CA ARG A 600 8.74 -4.24 8.99
C ARG A 600 7.79 -5.13 9.78
N ARG A 601 8.16 -5.54 11.00
CA ARG A 601 7.31 -6.41 11.81
C ARG A 601 5.99 -5.74 12.16
N LEU A 602 6.02 -4.49 12.62
CA LEU A 602 4.83 -3.69 12.92
C LEU A 602 3.91 -3.53 11.70
N LEU A 603 4.47 -3.25 10.52
CA LEU A 603 3.69 -3.13 9.27
C LEU A 603 3.06 -4.44 8.80
N THR A 604 3.64 -5.59 9.16
CA THR A 604 3.14 -6.92 8.76
C THR A 604 2.14 -7.53 9.75
N MET A 605 1.83 -6.85 10.85
CA MET A 605 0.85 -7.36 11.82
C MET A 605 -0.55 -7.44 11.19
N PRO A 606 -1.29 -8.53 11.43
CA PRO A 606 -2.60 -8.74 10.80
C PRO A 606 -3.61 -7.68 11.26
N GLY A 607 -4.51 -7.30 10.35
CA GLY A 607 -5.61 -6.37 10.64
C GLY A 607 -5.18 -4.94 10.94
N GLU A 608 -4.04 -4.48 10.42
CA GLU A 608 -3.49 -3.12 10.63
C GLU A 608 -3.22 -2.73 12.09
N VAL A 609 -3.31 -3.69 13.03
CA VAL A 609 -3.10 -3.48 14.48
C VAL A 609 -1.76 -2.83 14.78
N GLY A 610 -0.72 -3.16 14.02
CA GLY A 610 0.59 -2.54 14.18
C GLY A 610 0.64 -1.08 13.70
N ILE A 611 -0.12 -0.72 12.66
CA ILE A 611 -0.20 0.66 12.15
C ILE A 611 -1.00 1.53 13.12
N GLU A 612 -2.21 1.08 13.47
CA GLU A 612 -3.07 1.77 14.45
C GLU A 612 -2.35 1.89 15.79
N GLY A 613 -1.71 0.81 16.24
CA GLY A 613 -0.96 0.76 17.49
C GLY A 613 0.19 1.77 17.58
N VAL A 614 0.93 1.96 16.49
CA VAL A 614 1.98 2.98 16.39
C VAL A 614 1.38 4.39 16.45
N LEU A 615 0.32 4.64 15.67
CA LEU A 615 -0.33 5.95 15.61
C LEU A 615 -0.99 6.33 16.95
N GLU A 616 -1.54 5.36 17.69
CA GLU A 616 -2.13 5.59 19.01
C GLU A 616 -1.09 6.03 20.05
N ARG A 617 0.12 5.44 20.01
CA ARG A 617 1.17 5.67 21.01
C ARG A 617 2.04 6.87 20.72
N VAL A 618 2.46 7.01 19.45
CA VAL A 618 3.44 8.02 19.05
C VAL A 618 2.78 9.18 18.30
N GLY A 619 1.57 8.99 17.79
CA GLY A 619 0.88 9.97 16.96
C GLY A 619 1.53 10.12 15.59
N ARG A 620 0.81 10.83 14.72
CA ARG A 620 1.33 11.22 13.40
C ARG A 620 2.62 12.04 13.52
N SER A 621 2.64 13.04 14.41
CA SER A 621 3.80 13.89 14.65
C SER A 621 5.04 13.11 15.10
N GLY A 622 4.86 12.06 15.90
CA GLY A 622 5.97 11.21 16.32
C GLY A 622 6.61 10.43 15.18
N VAL A 623 5.80 9.93 14.24
CA VAL A 623 6.31 9.27 13.03
C VAL A 623 6.99 10.28 12.11
N GLU A 624 6.46 11.50 11.98
CA GLU A 624 7.10 12.59 11.23
C GLU A 624 8.48 12.94 11.83
N ILE A 625 8.61 13.01 13.15
CA ILE A 625 9.90 13.21 13.84
C ILE A 625 10.89 12.07 13.53
N LEU A 626 10.43 10.81 13.46
CA LEU A 626 11.30 9.70 13.08
C LEU A 626 11.79 9.84 11.63
N ILE A 627 10.94 10.31 10.71
CA ILE A 627 11.35 10.59 9.32
C ILE A 627 12.40 11.72 9.31
N GLU A 628 12.17 12.81 10.05
CA GLU A 628 13.13 13.90 10.18
C GLU A 628 14.47 13.43 10.76
N GLN A 629 14.47 12.51 11.73
CA GLN A 629 15.71 11.90 12.25
C GLN A 629 16.49 11.14 11.18
N GLU A 630 15.80 10.37 10.33
CA GLU A 630 16.46 9.66 9.22
C GLU A 630 17.01 10.64 8.17
N LEU A 631 16.30 11.74 7.90
CA LEU A 631 16.77 12.82 7.01
C LEU A 631 17.97 13.57 7.59
N MET A 632 17.97 13.86 8.90
CA MET A 632 19.12 14.45 9.59
C MET A 632 20.35 13.54 9.52
N PHE A 633 20.15 12.23 9.68
CA PHE A 633 21.22 11.25 9.51
C PHE A 633 21.76 11.22 8.07
N LEU A 634 20.88 11.27 7.06
CA LEU A 634 21.28 11.40 5.66
C LEU A 634 22.13 12.65 5.41
N GLY A 635 21.82 13.78 6.05
CA GLY A 635 22.64 14.99 5.96
C GLY A 635 24.09 14.78 6.45
N GLN A 636 24.28 14.00 7.53
CA GLN A 636 25.62 13.64 8.01
C GLN A 636 26.35 12.70 7.03
N VAL A 637 25.61 11.75 6.42
CA VAL A 637 26.14 10.85 5.40
C VAL A 637 26.59 11.63 4.16
N TYR A 638 25.77 12.56 3.67
CA TYR A 638 26.09 13.40 2.51
C TYR A 638 27.25 14.35 2.77
N ALA A 639 27.32 14.98 3.96
CA ALA A 639 28.49 15.75 4.35
C ALA A 639 29.77 14.88 4.39
N GLY A 640 29.65 13.62 4.82
CA GLY A 640 30.73 12.63 4.74
C GLY A 640 31.18 12.36 3.31
N ILE A 641 30.24 12.10 2.40
CA ILE A 641 30.53 11.82 0.99
C ILE A 641 31.19 13.04 0.31
N VAL A 642 30.64 14.24 0.51
CA VAL A 642 31.16 15.48 -0.08
C VAL A 642 32.60 15.73 0.38
N ASP A 643 32.86 15.77 1.69
CA ASP A 643 34.19 16.14 2.23
C ASP A 643 35.27 15.08 1.93
N LEU A 644 34.88 13.81 1.77
CA LEU A 644 35.82 12.71 1.51
C LEU A 644 36.04 12.42 0.02
N SER A 645 35.14 12.87 -0.86
CA SER A 645 35.18 12.58 -2.31
C SER A 645 36.41 13.12 -3.06
N GLY A 646 37.15 14.07 -2.48
CA GLY A 646 38.38 14.63 -3.05
C GLY A 646 39.69 13.95 -2.62
N VAL A 647 39.63 12.83 -1.89
CA VAL A 647 40.80 12.16 -1.31
C VAL A 647 41.23 10.95 -2.14
N ASP A 648 42.20 11.10 -3.03
CA ASP A 648 42.79 9.98 -3.78
C ASP A 648 43.90 9.29 -2.97
N MET A 649 43.58 8.14 -2.36
CA MET A 649 44.56 7.34 -1.61
C MET A 649 44.74 5.96 -2.24
N THR A 650 45.56 5.92 -3.29
CA THR A 650 46.06 4.66 -3.86
C THR A 650 47.17 4.11 -2.98
N SER A 651 46.86 3.24 -2.01
CA SER A 651 47.92 2.55 -1.27
C SER A 651 48.47 1.40 -2.11
N THR A 652 49.68 1.58 -2.65
CA THR A 652 50.58 0.50 -3.05
C THR A 652 51.20 -0.16 -1.81
N ASN A 653 50.37 -0.66 -0.88
CA ASN A 653 50.86 -1.51 0.19
C ASN A 653 50.84 -2.95 -0.31
N THR A 654 52.02 -3.43 -0.72
CA THR A 654 52.34 -4.83 -0.98
C THR A 654 51.88 -5.69 0.19
N LEU A 655 50.74 -6.36 0.04
CA LEU A 655 50.44 -7.56 0.82
C LEU A 655 51.47 -8.63 0.44
N SER A 656 51.83 -9.46 1.41
CA SER A 656 52.75 -10.61 1.28
C SER A 656 52.79 -11.22 -0.14
N PRO A 657 53.98 -11.50 -0.70
CA PRO A 657 54.14 -12.03 -2.08
C PRO A 657 53.41 -13.37 -2.32
N ILE A 658 52.95 -14.04 -1.26
CA ILE A 658 52.17 -15.27 -1.34
C ILE A 658 50.71 -15.00 -1.76
N VAL A 659 50.15 -13.84 -1.41
CA VAL A 659 48.75 -13.47 -1.77
C VAL A 659 48.68 -12.86 -3.18
N GLU A 660 49.73 -12.15 -3.61
CA GLU A 660 49.84 -11.59 -4.96
C GLU A 660 49.86 -12.66 -6.06
N ALA A 661 50.38 -13.85 -5.77
CA ALA A 661 50.45 -14.96 -6.72
C ALA A 661 49.09 -15.63 -7.00
N VAL A 662 48.12 -15.49 -6.08
CA VAL A 662 46.81 -16.18 -6.17
C VAL A 662 45.68 -15.25 -6.63
N ASN A 663 45.71 -13.96 -6.24
CA ASN A 663 44.56 -13.06 -6.42
C ASN A 663 44.77 -11.88 -7.38
N GLY A 664 45.95 -11.74 -8.00
CA GLY A 664 46.26 -10.57 -8.83
C GLY A 664 46.43 -9.28 -8.03
N LYS A 665 46.95 -8.22 -8.67
CA LYS A 665 47.13 -6.90 -8.03
C LYS A 665 45.77 -6.25 -7.73
N LEU A 666 45.18 -6.52 -6.57
CA LEU A 666 44.09 -5.70 -6.03
C LEU A 666 44.66 -4.40 -5.43
N THR A 667 44.69 -3.32 -6.20
CA THR A 667 44.82 -1.97 -5.64
C THR A 667 43.54 -1.64 -4.90
N THR A 668 43.51 -1.81 -3.58
CA THR A 668 42.33 -1.48 -2.77
C THR A 668 42.31 0.03 -2.51
N ASP A 669 41.33 0.72 -3.09
CA ASP A 669 41.06 2.13 -2.80
C ASP A 669 40.16 2.24 -1.56
N TYR A 670 40.77 2.57 -0.42
CA TYR A 670 40.06 2.69 0.86
C TYR A 670 39.10 3.88 0.89
N THR A 671 39.34 4.92 0.09
CA THR A 671 38.39 6.04 -0.05
C THR A 671 37.12 5.53 -0.71
N GLN A 672 37.22 4.83 -1.84
CA GLN A 672 36.05 4.25 -2.52
C GLN A 672 35.29 3.25 -1.64
N MET A 673 35.99 2.45 -0.83
CA MET A 673 35.34 1.54 0.12
C MET A 673 34.50 2.28 1.16
N LEU A 674 35.02 3.37 1.73
CA LEU A 674 34.29 4.19 2.69
C LEU A 674 33.11 4.92 2.02
N LEU A 675 33.32 5.53 0.85
CA LEU A 675 32.24 6.17 0.09
C LEU A 675 31.12 5.19 -0.24
N ARG A 676 31.45 3.98 -0.69
CA ARG A 676 30.46 2.92 -0.95
C ARG A 676 29.73 2.49 0.33
N ALA A 677 30.42 2.43 1.47
CA ALA A 677 29.77 2.14 2.75
C ALA A 677 28.78 3.25 3.16
N LEU A 678 29.12 4.51 2.93
CA LEU A 678 28.23 5.66 3.14
C LEU A 678 27.00 5.62 2.19
N GLN A 679 27.19 5.24 0.93
CA GLN A 679 26.09 5.04 -0.02
C GLN A 679 25.14 3.92 0.40
N LEU A 680 25.66 2.82 0.97
CA LEU A 680 24.81 1.77 1.53
C LEU A 680 23.98 2.28 2.73
N LEU A 681 24.55 3.16 3.55
CA LEU A 681 23.81 3.81 4.63
C LEU A 681 22.71 4.75 4.10
N GLU A 682 22.96 5.45 2.99
CA GLU A 682 21.95 6.25 2.29
C GLU A 682 20.75 5.38 1.88
N LEU A 683 21.00 4.27 1.18
CA LEU A 683 19.94 3.37 0.72
C LEU A 683 19.12 2.80 1.89
N ASP A 684 19.79 2.40 2.97
CA ASP A 684 19.16 1.88 4.17
C ASP A 684 18.30 2.93 4.90
N ALA A 685 18.74 4.19 4.93
CA ALA A 685 17.97 5.29 5.52
C ALA A 685 16.75 5.65 4.68
N ILE A 686 16.90 5.73 3.36
CA ILE A 686 15.78 5.95 2.42
C ILE A 686 14.73 4.83 2.57
N GLU A 687 15.16 3.57 2.68
CA GLU A 687 14.23 2.47 2.94
C GLU A 687 13.45 2.65 4.25
N ARG A 688 14.11 3.10 5.33
CA ARG A 688 13.43 3.39 6.60
C ARG A 688 12.44 4.54 6.47
N CYS A 689 12.75 5.60 5.72
CA CYS A 689 11.78 6.67 5.40
C CYS A 689 10.53 6.10 4.72
N PHE A 690 10.69 5.22 3.71
CA PHE A 690 9.54 4.55 3.08
C PHE A 690 8.75 3.66 4.04
N LEU A 691 9.41 2.94 4.95
CA LEU A 691 8.72 2.14 5.96
C LEU A 691 7.96 3.02 6.96
N LEU A 692 8.52 4.15 7.38
CA LEU A 692 7.85 5.11 8.27
C LEU A 692 6.65 5.76 7.57
N MET A 693 6.78 6.16 6.31
CA MET A 693 5.68 6.72 5.51
C MET A 693 4.49 5.75 5.35
N LYS A 694 4.74 4.44 5.34
CA LYS A 694 3.68 3.41 5.29
C LYS A 694 2.76 3.41 6.52
N PHE A 695 3.18 4.01 7.64
CA PHE A 695 2.30 4.22 8.80
C PHE A 695 1.39 5.44 8.64
N LEU A 696 1.75 6.40 7.78
CA LEU A 696 1.03 7.67 7.61
C LEU A 696 0.13 7.67 6.38
N TYR A 697 0.49 6.89 5.36
CA TYR A 697 -0.08 6.98 4.01
C TYR A 697 -0.49 5.61 3.47
N PRO A 698 -1.36 5.56 2.43
CA PRO A 698 -1.77 4.30 1.82
C PRO A 698 -0.58 3.44 1.38
N LEU A 699 -0.56 2.18 1.85
CA LEU A 699 0.53 1.23 1.60
C LEU A 699 0.85 1.09 0.11
N GLY A 700 -0.19 0.97 -0.73
CA GLY A 700 -0.05 0.81 -2.18
C GLY A 700 0.66 2.00 -2.83
N SER A 701 0.28 3.23 -2.47
CA SER A 701 0.88 4.46 -3.02
C SER A 701 2.36 4.57 -2.64
N ILE A 702 2.69 4.35 -1.37
CA ILE A 702 4.09 4.42 -0.91
C ILE A 702 4.94 3.29 -1.50
N GLN A 703 4.38 2.09 -1.67
CA GLN A 703 5.07 0.97 -2.34
C GLN A 703 5.30 1.26 -3.83
N ALA A 704 4.30 1.78 -4.53
CA ALA A 704 4.41 2.17 -5.93
C ALA A 704 5.47 3.27 -6.11
N ALA A 705 5.48 4.29 -5.26
CA ALA A 705 6.53 5.31 -5.24
C ALA A 705 7.92 4.70 -5.03
N ALA A 706 8.09 3.88 -3.99
CA ALA A 706 9.37 3.25 -3.67
C ALA A 706 9.88 2.34 -4.80
N PHE A 707 8.99 1.61 -5.47
CA PHE A 707 9.32 0.75 -6.60
C PHE A 707 9.80 1.57 -7.80
N ASN A 708 9.06 2.63 -8.14
CA ASN A 708 9.38 3.51 -9.26
C ASN A 708 10.69 4.29 -9.06
N ILE A 709 10.97 4.75 -7.84
CA ILE A 709 12.21 5.47 -7.49
C ILE A 709 13.45 4.58 -7.54
N LYS A 710 13.30 3.26 -7.27
CA LYS A 710 14.41 2.30 -7.38
C LYS A 710 14.72 1.89 -8.83
N SER A 711 13.91 2.31 -9.80
CA SER A 711 14.14 2.01 -11.21
C SER A 711 15.32 2.80 -11.77
N GLU A 712 16.06 2.23 -12.72
CA GLU A 712 17.11 2.94 -13.46
C GLU A 712 16.56 3.96 -14.48
N SER A 713 15.26 3.85 -14.82
CA SER A 713 14.60 4.74 -15.77
C SER A 713 14.23 6.08 -15.14
N ARG A 714 14.72 7.18 -15.72
CA ARG A 714 14.35 8.56 -15.30
C ARG A 714 12.84 8.81 -15.34
N SER A 715 12.12 8.21 -16.28
CA SER A 715 10.66 8.32 -16.38
C SER A 715 9.97 7.68 -15.18
N ASN A 716 10.45 6.51 -14.74
CA ASN A 716 9.89 5.82 -13.58
C ASN A 716 10.19 6.59 -12.31
N ILE A 717 11.41 7.12 -12.15
CA ILE A 717 11.76 7.96 -11.00
C ILE A 717 10.84 9.18 -10.94
N ALA A 718 10.63 9.89 -12.04
CA ALA A 718 9.72 11.04 -12.11
C ALA A 718 8.29 10.66 -11.67
N ARG A 719 7.76 9.52 -12.15
CA ARG A 719 6.46 8.99 -11.72
C ARG A 719 6.44 8.68 -10.22
N GLY A 720 7.51 8.10 -9.68
CA GLY A 720 7.62 7.81 -8.25
C GLY A 720 7.64 9.08 -7.40
N LEU A 721 8.36 10.12 -7.83
CA LEU A 721 8.37 11.44 -7.19
C LEU A 721 7.01 12.12 -7.27
N GLU A 722 6.31 12.02 -8.40
CA GLU A 722 4.95 12.54 -8.59
C GLU A 722 3.95 11.86 -7.65
N ILE A 723 4.04 10.54 -7.48
CA ILE A 723 3.21 9.81 -6.52
C ILE A 723 3.47 10.34 -5.10
N LEU A 724 4.73 10.55 -4.71
CA LEU A 724 5.05 11.13 -3.39
C LEU A 724 4.55 12.57 -3.26
N ASP A 725 4.69 13.40 -4.29
CA ASP A 725 4.21 14.79 -4.24
C ASP A 725 2.69 14.88 -4.12
N ASN A 726 1.95 13.91 -4.63
CA ASN A 726 0.49 13.89 -4.48
C ASN A 726 0.02 13.17 -3.21
N THR A 727 0.81 12.24 -2.67
CA THR A 727 0.42 11.41 -1.51
C THR A 727 0.86 12.02 -0.17
N VAL A 728 2.06 12.62 -0.13
CA VAL A 728 2.71 13.03 1.11
C VAL A 728 2.43 14.51 1.42
N ASP A 729 2.13 14.79 2.68
CA ASP A 729 1.79 16.10 3.24
C ASP A 729 2.60 16.47 4.51
N ILE A 730 3.75 15.83 4.75
CA ILE A 730 4.66 16.16 5.87
C ILE A 730 5.42 17.49 5.66
N SER A 731 5.84 18.14 6.75
CA SER A 731 6.62 19.41 6.69
C SER A 731 7.91 19.29 5.89
N CYS A 732 8.62 18.16 6.03
CA CYS A 732 9.89 17.89 5.37
C CYS A 732 9.77 17.32 3.94
N LYS A 733 8.57 17.37 3.35
CA LYS A 733 8.28 16.80 2.03
C LYS A 733 9.24 17.27 0.93
N ARG A 734 9.56 18.56 0.92
CA ARG A 734 10.44 19.14 -0.12
C ARG A 734 11.83 18.52 -0.04
N SER A 735 12.45 18.54 1.15
CA SER A 735 13.76 17.91 1.37
C SER A 735 13.74 16.42 1.02
N LEU A 736 12.67 15.69 1.38
CA LEU A 736 12.52 14.28 1.02
C LEU A 736 12.50 14.06 -0.50
N ILE A 737 11.71 14.84 -1.25
CA ILE A 737 11.62 14.72 -2.71
C ILE A 737 12.97 15.07 -3.37
N ASP A 738 13.60 16.16 -2.93
CA ASP A 738 14.87 16.64 -3.50
C ASP A 738 16.01 15.61 -3.33
N ILE A 739 15.99 14.85 -2.23
CA ILE A 739 16.95 13.77 -1.93
C ILE A 739 16.73 12.53 -2.80
N LEU A 740 15.47 12.20 -3.08
CA LEU A 740 15.08 11.03 -3.87
C LEU A 740 15.27 11.26 -5.37
N ASP A 741 15.38 12.51 -5.79
CA ASP A 741 15.75 12.88 -7.15
C ASP A 741 17.24 12.61 -7.45
N GLN A 742 17.61 12.49 -8.72
CA GLN A 742 18.97 12.17 -9.20
C GLN A 742 19.92 13.38 -9.15
N HIS A 743 19.89 14.15 -8.07
CA HIS A 743 20.80 15.27 -7.83
C HIS A 743 22.18 14.81 -7.37
N GLY A 744 23.20 15.68 -7.54
CA GLY A 744 24.53 15.44 -6.99
C GLY A 744 24.52 15.51 -5.45
N TYR A 745 25.49 14.86 -4.79
CA TYR A 745 25.55 14.82 -3.31
C TYR A 745 25.62 16.22 -2.66
N GLN A 746 26.23 17.20 -3.33
CA GLN A 746 26.27 18.59 -2.86
C GLN A 746 24.87 19.23 -2.85
N GLU A 747 24.07 18.98 -3.88
CA GLU A 747 22.70 19.49 -4.00
C GLU A 747 21.78 18.80 -2.98
N LYS A 748 21.89 17.47 -2.84
CA LYS A 748 21.17 16.70 -1.81
C LYS A 748 21.51 17.15 -0.38
N LEU A 749 22.76 17.56 -0.14
CA LEU A 749 23.15 18.13 1.14
C LEU A 749 22.54 19.53 1.34
N SER A 750 22.47 20.34 0.29
CA SER A 750 21.88 21.68 0.35
C SER A 750 20.36 21.66 0.59
N SER A 751 19.65 20.65 0.09
CA SER A 751 18.20 20.48 0.33
C SER A 751 17.86 20.11 1.77
N LEU A 752 18.86 19.68 2.55
CA LEU A 752 18.75 19.37 3.98
C LEU A 752 19.20 20.52 4.89
N SER A 753 19.50 21.69 4.36
CA SER A 753 20.03 22.84 5.11
C SER A 753 19.11 23.34 6.24
N GLU A 754 17.80 23.16 6.12
CA GLU A 754 16.84 23.49 7.19
C GLU A 754 16.97 22.57 8.42
N MET A 755 17.47 21.35 8.22
CA MET A 755 17.59 20.32 9.28
C MET A 755 19.02 20.15 9.79
N VAL A 756 20.01 20.27 8.89
CA VAL A 756 21.41 19.99 9.19
C VAL A 756 22.26 21.19 8.79
N VAL A 757 22.89 21.80 9.79
CA VAL A 757 23.87 22.87 9.56
C VAL A 757 25.16 22.25 9.03
N TYR A 758 25.37 22.37 7.73
CA TYR A 758 26.60 21.92 7.09
C TYR A 758 27.72 22.95 7.23
N LYS A 759 28.89 22.48 7.65
CA LYS A 759 30.17 23.18 7.61
C LYS A 759 31.19 22.27 6.95
N LEU A 760 31.92 22.79 5.97
CA LEU A 760 33.03 22.10 5.32
C LEU A 760 34.09 21.75 6.38
N MET A 761 34.48 20.48 6.45
CA MET A 761 35.52 20.00 7.37
C MET A 761 36.70 19.45 6.57
N ALA A 762 37.90 19.46 7.17
CA ALA A 762 39.00 18.70 6.61
C ALA A 762 38.63 17.19 6.60
N PRO A 763 39.08 16.39 5.60
CA PRO A 763 38.73 14.97 5.52
C PRO A 763 38.99 14.16 6.81
N SER A 764 40.09 14.45 7.50
CA SER A 764 40.44 13.81 8.77
C SER A 764 39.55 14.24 9.94
N GLU A 765 39.03 15.47 9.93
CA GLU A 765 38.03 15.96 10.88
C GLU A 765 36.67 15.34 10.60
N ARG A 766 36.24 15.30 9.32
CA ARG A 766 35.00 14.66 8.92
C ARG A 766 34.98 13.19 9.33
N LEU A 767 36.08 12.46 9.13
CA LEU A 767 36.16 11.06 9.52
C LEU A 767 36.04 10.88 11.04
N ARG A 768 36.69 11.73 11.84
CA ARG A 768 36.54 11.73 13.31
C ARG A 768 35.10 12.01 13.73
N HIS A 769 34.45 12.99 13.09
CA HIS A 769 33.04 13.30 13.33
C HIS A 769 32.11 12.12 13.00
N LEU A 770 32.37 11.38 11.91
CA LEU A 770 31.64 10.15 11.60
C LEU A 770 31.83 9.07 12.68
N LEU A 771 33.05 8.91 13.22
CA LEU A 771 33.31 7.99 14.34
C LEU A 771 32.65 8.41 15.65
N ASP A 772 32.42 9.70 15.87
CA ASP A 772 31.62 10.19 17.01
C ASP A 772 30.14 9.79 16.85
N LEU A 773 29.66 9.69 15.61
CA LEU A 773 28.32 9.21 15.23
C LEU A 773 28.23 7.67 15.11
N ARG A 774 29.20 6.92 15.64
CA ARG A 774 29.31 5.45 15.50
C ARG A 774 28.04 4.65 15.77
N HIS A 775 27.18 5.11 16.69
CA HIS A 775 25.94 4.40 17.05
C HIS A 775 24.90 4.39 15.93
N PHE A 776 25.04 5.26 14.94
CA PHE A 776 24.17 5.34 13.77
C PHE A 776 24.80 4.70 12.52
N LEU A 777 26.11 4.48 12.52
CA LEU A 777 26.83 3.85 11.43
C LEU A 777 26.65 2.33 11.46
N SER A 778 26.74 1.71 10.29
CA SER A 778 26.85 0.25 10.19
C SER A 778 28.24 -0.19 10.63
N ASP A 779 28.34 -1.41 11.15
CA ASP A 779 29.62 -2.04 11.50
C ASP A 779 30.63 -1.96 10.34
N TRP A 780 30.16 -2.16 9.11
CA TRP A 780 30.97 -2.04 7.92
C TRP A 780 31.50 -0.63 7.68
N ALA A 781 30.66 0.41 7.82
CA ALA A 781 31.10 1.79 7.68
C ALA A 781 32.12 2.17 8.77
N LEU A 782 31.97 1.65 10.00
CA LEU A 782 32.96 1.83 11.07
C LEU A 782 34.32 1.22 10.73
N ALA A 783 34.33 -0.03 10.24
CA ALA A 783 35.55 -0.68 9.79
C ALA A 783 36.23 0.09 8.64
N CYS A 784 35.45 0.58 7.67
CA CYS A 784 35.96 1.43 6.59
C CYS A 784 36.55 2.75 7.11
N CYS A 785 35.95 3.38 8.13
CA CYS A 785 36.50 4.60 8.75
C CYS A 785 37.87 4.34 9.38
N LEU A 786 38.01 3.25 10.15
CA LEU A 786 39.29 2.85 10.76
C LEU A 786 40.35 2.55 9.70
N GLN A 787 39.95 1.86 8.64
CA GLN A 787 40.84 1.50 7.54
C GLN A 787 41.29 2.73 6.74
N MET A 788 40.39 3.69 6.53
CA MET A 788 40.71 4.96 5.88
C MET A 788 41.66 5.79 6.76
N ALA A 789 41.39 5.90 8.06
CA ALA A 789 42.31 6.54 9.00
C ALA A 789 43.70 5.87 9.00
N ARG A 790 43.74 4.54 8.89
CA ARG A 790 44.97 3.75 8.77
C ARG A 790 45.74 4.08 7.50
N ALA A 791 45.07 4.05 6.35
CA ALA A 791 45.67 4.30 5.05
C ALA A 791 46.17 5.75 4.92
N ALA A 792 45.39 6.71 5.42
CA ALA A 792 45.71 8.12 5.36
C ALA A 792 46.60 8.63 6.51
N ARG A 793 46.97 7.74 7.44
CA ARG A 793 47.73 8.07 8.66
C ARG A 793 47.11 9.20 9.48
N TRP A 794 45.78 9.25 9.53
CA TRP A 794 45.05 10.23 10.33
C TRP A 794 44.95 9.78 11.77
N SER A 795 45.25 10.69 12.70
CA SER A 795 45.14 10.43 14.13
C SER A 795 43.68 10.42 14.59
N LEU A 796 43.27 9.32 15.20
CA LEU A 796 42.01 9.14 15.92
C LEU A 796 42.22 9.36 17.42
N THR A 797 41.14 9.65 18.14
CA THR A 797 41.19 9.75 19.61
C THR A 797 41.32 8.37 20.25
N ALA A 798 41.89 8.32 21.46
CA ALA A 798 42.01 7.08 22.22
C ALA A 798 40.62 6.46 22.50
N GLU A 799 39.62 7.30 22.81
CA GLU A 799 38.25 6.85 23.04
C GLU A 799 37.65 6.17 21.80
N GLN A 800 37.72 6.81 20.63
CA GLN A 800 37.23 6.25 19.37
C GLN A 800 37.86 4.87 19.09
N THR A 801 39.17 4.75 19.31
CA THR A 801 39.91 3.52 19.04
C THR A 801 39.57 2.42 20.05
N LEU A 802 39.49 2.74 21.34
CA LEU A 802 39.18 1.79 22.41
C LEU A 802 37.75 1.25 22.31
N VAL A 803 36.79 2.08 21.91
CA VAL A 803 35.41 1.62 21.69
C VAL A 803 35.34 0.62 20.54
N CYS A 804 36.04 0.88 19.44
CA CYS A 804 36.09 -0.05 18.30
C CYS A 804 36.82 -1.37 18.62
N LEU A 805 37.85 -1.35 19.48
CA LEU A 805 38.50 -2.58 19.98
C LEU A 805 37.58 -3.46 20.82
N ARG A 806 36.54 -2.89 21.45
CA ARG A 806 35.55 -3.62 22.25
C ARG A 806 34.25 -3.90 21.51
N HIS A 807 34.19 -3.57 20.22
CA HIS A 807 33.00 -3.73 19.40
C HIS A 807 32.59 -5.22 19.31
N PRO A 808 31.30 -5.60 19.32
CA PRO A 808 30.88 -7.01 19.25
C PRO A 808 31.29 -7.71 17.94
N THR A 809 31.42 -6.95 16.86
CA THR A 809 31.70 -7.46 15.51
C THR A 809 33.21 -7.58 15.25
N GLY A 810 33.67 -8.78 14.89
CA GLY A 810 35.09 -9.12 14.79
C GLY A 810 35.88 -8.27 13.78
N PHE A 811 35.35 -8.08 12.57
CA PHE A 811 36.06 -7.29 11.55
C PHE A 811 36.22 -5.80 11.92
N VAL A 812 35.38 -5.26 12.83
CA VAL A 812 35.56 -3.89 13.36
C VAL A 812 36.75 -3.86 14.33
N ARG A 813 36.87 -4.88 15.19
CA ARG A 813 38.03 -5.04 16.09
C ARG A 813 39.32 -5.26 15.28
N GLU A 814 39.26 -6.07 14.23
CA GLU A 814 40.37 -6.29 13.30
C GLU A 814 40.87 -4.99 12.66
N ALA A 815 39.94 -4.15 12.15
CA ALA A 815 40.27 -2.85 11.60
C ALA A 815 40.87 -1.90 12.65
N ALA A 816 40.39 -1.95 13.90
CA ALA A 816 40.92 -1.16 15.00
C ALA A 816 42.35 -1.58 15.39
N LEU A 817 42.63 -2.89 15.43
CA LEU A 817 43.97 -3.44 15.65
C LEU A 817 44.92 -3.04 14.53
N ALA A 818 44.48 -3.18 13.27
CA ALA A 818 45.27 -2.77 12.11
C ALA A 818 45.58 -1.26 12.13
N TYR A 819 44.63 -0.42 12.54
CA TYR A 819 44.83 1.01 12.74
C TYR A 819 45.85 1.27 13.86
N LEU A 820 45.72 0.63 15.03
CA LEU A 820 46.66 0.81 16.15
C LEU A 820 48.08 0.41 15.82
N ARG A 821 48.26 -0.65 15.01
CA ARG A 821 49.58 -1.06 14.52
C ARG A 821 50.30 0.05 13.76
N MET A 822 49.55 0.88 13.03
CA MET A 822 50.08 2.07 12.36
C MET A 822 50.22 3.26 13.31
N ALA A 823 49.20 3.53 14.14
CA ALA A 823 49.11 4.77 14.91
C ALA A 823 49.98 4.78 16.19
N SER A 824 50.07 3.67 16.91
CA SER A 824 50.85 3.57 18.15
C SER A 824 51.20 2.12 18.50
N GLN A 825 52.40 1.70 18.11
CA GLN A 825 52.92 0.37 18.44
C GLN A 825 53.04 0.15 19.96
N ARG A 826 53.41 1.19 20.73
CA ARG A 826 53.51 1.10 22.19
C ARG A 826 52.16 0.77 22.84
N ALA A 827 51.10 1.47 22.45
CA ALA A 827 49.76 1.21 22.99
C ALA A 827 49.26 -0.18 22.56
N LEU A 828 49.58 -0.60 21.34
CA LEU A 828 49.25 -1.94 20.85
C LEU A 828 49.92 -3.03 21.70
N VAL A 829 51.22 -2.93 21.97
CA VAL A 829 51.99 -3.88 22.80
C VAL A 829 51.38 -4.03 24.20
N GLU A 830 50.93 -2.93 24.82
CA GLU A 830 50.28 -2.97 26.14
C GLU A 830 48.89 -3.64 26.10
N LEU A 831 48.17 -3.58 24.97
CA LEU A 831 46.80 -4.08 24.83
C LEU A 831 46.72 -5.54 24.32
N LEU A 832 47.70 -5.99 23.51
CA LEU A 832 47.69 -7.32 22.89
C LEU A 832 47.48 -8.48 23.88
N PRO A 833 48.12 -8.52 25.07
CA PRO A 833 47.89 -9.61 26.04
C PRO A 833 46.43 -9.75 26.47
N ASN A 834 45.70 -8.64 26.56
CA ASN A 834 44.29 -8.62 26.98
C ASN A 834 43.33 -9.07 25.87
N LEU A 835 43.79 -9.12 24.62
CA LEU A 835 42.98 -9.46 23.45
C LEU A 835 43.26 -10.88 22.93
N ARG A 836 44.15 -11.64 23.59
CA ARG A 836 44.52 -13.01 23.21
C ARG A 836 43.34 -13.99 23.23
N SER A 837 42.37 -13.76 24.12
CA SER A 837 41.17 -14.57 24.29
C SER A 837 39.94 -13.98 23.57
N ASP A 838 40.14 -13.28 22.45
CA ASP A 838 39.03 -12.73 21.66
C ASP A 838 38.09 -13.85 21.16
N PRO A 839 36.76 -13.69 21.25
CA PRO A 839 35.81 -14.72 20.81
C PRO A 839 35.80 -14.96 19.30
N ASP A 840 36.29 -14.01 18.49
CA ASP A 840 36.40 -14.17 17.05
C ASP A 840 37.75 -14.81 16.68
N PRO A 841 37.75 -15.99 16.03
CA PRO A 841 38.98 -16.71 15.72
C PRO A 841 39.92 -15.94 14.80
N LEU A 842 39.42 -15.05 13.93
CA LEU A 842 40.24 -14.24 13.04
C LEU A 842 40.95 -13.13 13.81
N VAL A 843 40.25 -12.48 14.74
CA VAL A 843 40.82 -11.45 15.61
C VAL A 843 41.87 -12.07 16.53
N ALA A 844 41.56 -13.22 17.14
CA ALA A 844 42.52 -13.95 17.99
C ALA A 844 43.78 -14.36 17.20
N ALA A 845 43.63 -14.87 15.97
CA ALA A 845 44.76 -15.21 15.10
C ALA A 845 45.60 -13.97 14.73
N GLN A 846 44.96 -12.84 14.44
CA GLN A 846 45.64 -11.58 14.16
C GLN A 846 46.43 -11.08 15.39
N VAL A 847 45.86 -11.17 16.58
CA VAL A 847 46.51 -10.81 17.85
C VAL A 847 47.74 -11.68 18.09
N GLU A 848 47.62 -13.01 17.96
CA GLU A 848 48.76 -13.94 18.11
C GLU A 848 49.88 -13.63 17.11
N GLN A 849 49.53 -13.35 15.85
CA GLN A 849 50.52 -12.97 14.84
C GLN A 849 51.28 -11.69 15.24
N MET A 850 50.58 -10.68 15.76
CA MET A 850 51.21 -9.43 16.22
C MET A 850 52.06 -9.64 17.47
N ILE A 851 51.63 -10.49 18.41
CA ILE A 851 52.40 -10.84 19.62
C ILE A 851 53.76 -11.45 19.24
N VAL A 852 53.76 -12.38 18.28
CA VAL A 852 54.99 -12.99 17.75
C VAL A 852 55.87 -11.95 17.05
N GLU A 853 55.27 -11.07 16.23
CA GLU A 853 56.00 -10.03 15.50
C GLU A 853 56.69 -9.02 16.43
N PHE A 854 56.06 -8.64 17.54
CA PHE A 854 56.58 -7.68 18.51
C PHE A 854 57.42 -8.30 19.63
N GLY A 855 57.61 -9.63 19.65
CA GLY A 855 58.41 -10.33 20.66
C GLY A 855 57.83 -10.25 22.07
N ILE A 856 56.51 -10.19 22.19
CA ILE A 856 55.78 -10.13 23.47
C ILE A 856 55.59 -11.58 23.93
N GLY A 857 56.55 -12.10 24.71
CA GLY A 857 56.51 -13.46 25.26
C GLY A 857 55.78 -13.55 26.59
#